data_AF-A0A8I1K7C2-F1
#
_entry.id   AF-A0A8I1K7C2-F1
#
_cell.length_a   1.000
_cell.length_b   1.000
_cell.length_c   1.000
_cell.angle_alpha   90.00
_cell.angle_beta   90.00
_cell.angle_gamma   90.00
#
_symmetry.space_group_name_H-M   'P 1'
#
loop_
_entity.id
_entity.type
_entity.pdbx_description
1 polymer ?
#
loop_
_entity_poly.entity_id
_entity_poly.type
_entity_poly.pdbx_seq_one_letter_code
_entity_poly.pdbx_strand_id
1 'polypeptide(L)'
;MKIDQCLFGYDDGHKLLSSSLSLGAELSLLTELSDLAPNTVFGRSNGYWTGIPLPGVGRYVLMRTWAAPEMSRPGCVWSHALLIEPRLLESVEHLSMLQRLFIRPSNNADLARYREAISGADISTREPVEPHDDAVVKRLLNSLYGKGSSSIDVAAADDLATPLFAVWSQQWPRLRRNFRFQTAAVRTNAVSSGVRFDITASIGNVLEESTSVTDNYPEWVKAASLDLEDGTEGKLRCFLWQYGNDVKRQKGSFKPLVELWLLSMHELSLKGAKLGSLIKRSFPSTEDALALKLDLINGMLIPDAQPDLVQFWLQQDDIPFLPNPSLDGIERMMKLWPTFSRQLLELAEDASDKNGVIENKIVECVESKILATNFWDLTQPYPNLQNLMLNKQPELLLEGGALKISTEELMRMLPLLKTQDSRLEDFVFSLICKEDDRLISPIFNQFPAIAARQVVRAASESRTASIKAWRDELVRHPELLLTREVLGSVSLQSTLYEYLQQMRLSSPAVLSAGSDPWMAAMSHAVDDLWGEKKDILNCSILVLALASDTVGWKGVERLFQVVHSKILADMLHGEARDILDEWLPKLNWFSNWDLGLRLRLMVVDAYIRNRWPIESFNALTQDRSTRLMLSEAASDVPGGKVLSRTIKH
;
A
#
# COMPACT_ATOMS: atom_id res chain seq x y z
N MET A 1 15.40 41.65 30.67
CA MET A 1 14.35 42.15 29.75
C MET A 1 13.84 43.48 30.27
N LYS A 2 13.34 44.40 29.44
CA LYS A 2 12.81 45.71 29.86
C LYS A 2 11.44 45.94 29.22
N ILE A 3 10.51 46.55 29.96
CA ILE A 3 9.20 46.99 29.43
C ILE A 3 9.15 48.50 29.49
N ASP A 4 9.00 49.13 28.34
CA ASP A 4 8.81 50.58 28.26
C ASP A 4 7.41 50.96 28.75
N GLN A 5 7.24 52.16 29.29
CA GLN A 5 5.95 52.61 29.83
C GLN A 5 5.69 54.09 29.53
N CYS A 6 4.43 54.48 29.59
CA CYS A 6 4.00 55.87 29.51
C CYS A 6 2.72 56.15 30.30
N LEU A 7 2.59 57.39 30.73
CA LEU A 7 1.43 57.89 31.46
C LEU A 7 0.75 59.02 30.68
N PHE A 8 -0.55 58.87 30.50
CA PHE A 8 -1.46 59.88 29.99
C PHE A 8 -2.38 60.39 31.10
N GLY A 9 -2.73 61.66 31.01
CA GLY A 9 -3.63 62.33 31.94
C GLY A 9 -3.83 63.78 31.52
N TYR A 10 -4.22 64.62 32.47
CA TYR A 10 -4.70 65.97 32.17
C TYR A 10 -3.72 67.06 32.62
N ASP A 11 -3.30 67.90 31.67
CA ASP A 11 -2.56 69.16 31.89
C ASP A 11 -2.89 70.10 30.73
N ASP A 12 -3.88 70.98 30.94
CA ASP A 12 -4.59 71.77 29.90
C ASP A 12 -5.20 70.95 28.75
N GLY A 13 -5.59 69.72 29.06
CA GLY A 13 -6.16 68.74 28.12
C GLY A 13 -5.58 67.35 28.34
N HIS A 14 -6.23 66.33 27.79
CA HIS A 14 -5.73 64.96 27.85
C HIS A 14 -4.51 64.81 26.93
N LYS A 15 -3.34 64.47 27.49
CA LYS A 15 -2.08 64.36 26.75
C LYS A 15 -1.10 63.40 27.42
N LEU A 16 0.00 63.10 26.73
CA LEU A 16 1.13 62.38 27.30
C LEU A 16 1.84 63.24 28.36
N LEU A 17 2.00 62.70 29.56
CA LEU A 17 2.64 63.40 30.68
C LEU A 17 4.06 62.89 30.95
N SER A 18 4.30 61.60 30.72
CA SER A 18 5.60 60.97 30.95
C SER A 18 5.75 59.69 30.14
N SER A 19 6.96 59.41 29.63
CA SER A 19 7.25 58.17 28.91
C SER A 19 8.74 57.81 28.98
N SER A 20 9.02 56.51 29.00
CA SER A 20 10.36 55.94 28.86
C SER A 20 10.83 55.79 27.41
N LEU A 21 9.93 55.96 26.43
CA LEU A 21 10.20 55.73 25.01
C LEU A 21 9.58 56.85 24.15
N SER A 22 10.26 57.25 23.08
CA SER A 22 9.66 58.18 22.13
C SER A 22 8.59 57.49 21.29
N LEU A 23 7.35 58.00 21.35
CA LEU A 23 6.18 57.42 20.67
C LEU A 23 6.03 57.86 19.20
N GLY A 24 6.78 58.90 18.78
CA GLY A 24 6.77 59.38 17.40
C GLY A 24 5.37 59.70 16.85
N ALA A 25 5.10 59.25 15.63
CA ALA A 25 3.83 59.48 14.93
C ALA A 25 2.61 58.79 15.58
N GLU A 26 2.84 57.79 16.44
CA GLU A 26 1.78 56.99 17.06
C GLU A 26 1.23 57.64 18.35
N LEU A 27 1.82 58.76 18.78
CA LEU A 27 1.38 59.52 19.95
C LEU A 27 -0.09 59.96 19.86
N SER A 28 -0.54 60.39 18.68
CA SER A 28 -1.91 60.86 18.49
C SER A 28 -2.93 59.74 18.72
N LEU A 29 -2.67 58.55 18.16
CA LEU A 29 -3.51 57.37 18.35
C LEU A 29 -3.56 56.95 19.82
N LEU A 30 -2.41 56.90 20.49
CA LEU A 30 -2.35 56.54 21.90
C LEU A 30 -3.00 57.58 22.80
N THR A 31 -2.95 58.87 22.43
CA THR A 31 -3.65 59.93 23.17
C THR A 31 -5.16 59.77 23.04
N GLU A 32 -5.69 59.45 21.85
CA GLU A 32 -7.11 59.13 21.64
C GLU A 32 -7.54 57.89 22.44
N LEU A 33 -6.79 56.78 22.33
CA LEU A 33 -7.14 55.51 22.98
C LEU A 33 -6.96 55.50 24.50
N SER A 34 -6.13 56.40 25.03
CA SER A 34 -5.89 56.54 26.47
C SER A 34 -6.85 57.50 27.16
N ASP A 35 -7.67 58.24 26.42
CA ASP A 35 -8.73 59.07 27.01
C ASP A 35 -9.92 58.20 27.43
N LEU A 36 -10.89 58.81 28.11
CA LEU A 36 -12.11 58.15 28.54
C LEU A 36 -12.90 57.63 27.33
N ALA A 37 -13.04 56.31 27.23
CA ALA A 37 -13.89 55.70 26.23
C ALA A 37 -15.35 56.20 26.41
N PRO A 38 -16.03 56.63 25.33
CA PRO A 38 -17.35 57.25 25.45
C PRO A 38 -18.38 56.33 26.10
N ASN A 39 -19.22 56.89 26.96
CA ASN A 39 -20.31 56.17 27.66
C ASN A 39 -19.85 54.99 28.53
N THR A 40 -18.57 54.95 28.90
CA THR A 40 -18.03 53.93 29.81
C THR A 40 -18.73 53.99 31.17
N VAL A 41 -19.08 52.83 31.68
CA VAL A 41 -19.51 52.64 33.05
C VAL A 41 -18.38 51.99 33.82
N PHE A 42 -17.91 52.65 34.87
CA PHE A 42 -16.87 52.10 35.74
C PHE A 42 -17.47 51.08 36.71
N GLY A 43 -16.78 49.96 36.87
CA GLY A 43 -17.06 48.93 37.88
C GLY A 43 -16.40 49.25 39.22
N ARG A 44 -16.34 48.23 40.10
CA ARG A 44 -15.67 48.29 41.40
C ARG A 44 -14.16 48.48 41.27
N SER A 45 -13.57 47.96 40.19
CA SER A 45 -12.13 48.11 39.93
C SER A 45 -11.74 49.53 39.48
N ASN A 46 -12.72 50.40 39.25
CA ASN A 46 -12.58 51.79 38.79
C ASN A 46 -11.71 51.95 37.54
N GLY A 47 -11.61 50.93 36.68
CA GLY A 47 -10.87 51.03 35.44
C GLY A 47 -11.18 49.96 34.42
N TYR A 48 -10.64 50.14 33.21
CA TYR A 48 -10.74 49.19 32.11
C TYR A 48 -9.40 49.03 31.41
N TRP A 49 -9.33 48.00 30.56
CA TRP A 49 -8.14 47.64 29.82
C TRP A 49 -8.32 47.90 28.33
N THR A 50 -7.26 48.36 27.67
CA THR A 50 -7.20 48.47 26.20
C THR A 50 -5.91 47.83 25.71
N GLY A 51 -5.99 46.90 24.77
CA GLY A 51 -4.86 46.20 24.18
C GLY A 51 -4.83 46.37 22.67
N ILE A 52 -3.70 46.79 22.10
CA ILE A 52 -3.55 46.98 20.65
C ILE A 52 -2.09 46.88 20.18
N PRO A 53 -1.78 46.27 19.02
CA PRO A 53 -0.47 46.37 18.41
C PRO A 53 -0.21 47.79 17.89
N LEU A 54 1.03 48.24 18.00
CA LEU A 54 1.53 49.50 17.48
C LEU A 54 2.73 49.26 16.54
N PRO A 55 2.47 48.88 15.27
CA PRO A 55 3.52 48.47 14.34
C PRO A 55 4.57 49.55 14.10
N GLY A 56 4.19 50.84 14.10
CA GLY A 56 5.11 51.96 13.89
C GLY A 56 6.21 52.07 14.95
N VAL A 57 5.95 51.63 16.19
CA VAL A 57 6.94 51.59 17.29
C VAL A 57 7.49 50.17 17.50
N GLY A 58 6.94 49.16 16.83
CA GLY A 58 7.32 47.76 17.02
C GLY A 58 6.99 47.24 18.42
N ARG A 59 5.90 47.74 19.03
CA ARG A 59 5.44 47.38 20.39
C ARG A 59 3.99 46.91 20.37
N TYR A 60 3.62 46.12 21.37
CA TYR A 60 2.22 45.89 21.74
C TYR A 60 1.89 46.77 22.93
N VAL A 61 0.81 47.53 22.86
CA VAL A 61 0.42 48.44 23.93
C VAL A 61 -0.69 47.82 24.74
N LEU A 62 -0.46 47.69 26.05
CA LEU A 62 -1.48 47.34 27.02
C LEU A 62 -1.69 48.53 27.94
N MET A 63 -2.91 49.05 28.00
CA MET A 63 -3.28 50.22 28.79
C MET A 63 -4.26 49.84 29.87
N ARG A 64 -4.10 50.46 31.04
CA ARG A 64 -5.13 50.50 32.07
C ARG A 64 -5.55 51.94 32.29
N THR A 65 -6.84 52.18 32.16
CA THR A 65 -7.46 53.50 32.34
C THR A 65 -8.30 53.48 33.60
N TRP A 66 -8.09 54.46 34.48
CA TRP A 66 -8.85 54.64 35.72
C TRP A 66 -9.57 55.98 35.75
N ALA A 67 -10.74 56.02 36.37
CA ALA A 67 -11.39 57.29 36.73
C ALA A 67 -10.48 58.11 37.67
N ALA A 68 -10.39 59.42 37.44
CA ALA A 68 -9.64 60.37 38.26
C ALA A 68 -10.56 61.39 38.96
N PRO A 69 -11.40 60.97 39.92
CA PRO A 69 -12.33 61.85 40.63
C PRO A 69 -11.64 62.96 41.44
N GLU A 70 -10.35 62.80 41.73
CA GLU A 70 -9.52 63.83 42.38
C GLU A 70 -9.25 65.06 41.49
N MET A 71 -9.47 64.96 40.17
CA MET A 71 -9.27 66.08 39.24
C MET A 71 -10.51 66.98 39.21
N SER A 72 -10.28 68.28 39.02
CA SER A 72 -11.34 69.30 39.09
C SER A 72 -12.43 69.18 38.01
N ARG A 73 -12.17 68.46 36.92
CA ARG A 73 -13.10 68.31 35.78
C ARG A 73 -13.72 66.90 35.77
N PRO A 74 -15.06 66.77 35.72
CA PRO A 74 -15.72 65.48 35.55
C PRO A 74 -15.28 64.76 34.27
N GLY A 75 -15.13 63.44 34.35
CA GLY A 75 -14.72 62.60 33.22
C GLY A 75 -13.22 62.50 32.99
N CYS A 76 -12.38 63.10 33.85
CA CYS A 76 -10.94 62.93 33.77
C CYS A 76 -10.52 61.49 34.13
N VAL A 77 -9.46 61.04 33.48
CA VAL A 77 -8.89 59.71 33.66
C VAL A 77 -7.37 59.76 33.77
N TRP A 78 -6.83 58.73 34.43
CA TRP A 78 -5.43 58.37 34.34
C TRP A 78 -5.29 57.14 33.46
N SER A 79 -4.32 57.14 32.55
CA SER A 79 -4.04 55.98 31.71
C SER A 79 -2.57 55.64 31.73
N HIS A 80 -2.25 54.50 32.32
CA HIS A 80 -0.91 53.93 32.29
C HIS A 80 -0.83 52.90 31.17
N ALA A 81 0.17 53.01 30.31
CA ALA A 81 0.39 52.16 29.16
C ALA A 81 1.75 51.48 29.24
N LEU A 82 1.76 50.15 29.13
CA LEU A 82 2.96 49.35 28.94
C LEU A 82 3.19 49.12 27.45
N LEU A 83 4.41 49.38 27.00
CA LEU A 83 4.88 49.22 25.64
C LEU A 83 5.72 47.93 25.58
N ILE A 84 5.06 46.84 25.25
CA ILE A 84 5.58 45.48 25.37
C ILE A 84 6.26 45.07 24.06
N GLU A 85 7.48 44.53 24.15
CA GLU A 85 8.12 43.94 22.99
C GLU A 85 7.35 42.68 22.55
N PRO A 86 7.09 42.49 21.25
CA PRO A 86 6.42 41.29 20.73
C PRO A 86 6.98 40.00 21.31
N ARG A 87 8.31 39.87 21.40
CA ARG A 87 9.01 38.68 21.93
C ARG A 87 8.62 38.32 23.36
N LEU A 88 8.29 39.31 24.20
CA LEU A 88 7.84 39.06 25.57
C LEU A 88 6.49 38.32 25.57
N LEU A 89 5.55 38.74 24.73
CA LEU A 89 4.23 38.10 24.62
C LEU A 89 4.32 36.63 24.14
N GLU A 90 5.43 36.26 23.48
CA GLU A 90 5.70 34.90 23.03
C GLU A 90 6.32 34.03 24.13
N SER A 91 7.11 34.65 25.04
CA SER A 91 7.80 33.95 26.13
C SER A 91 6.97 33.79 27.40
N VAL A 92 5.91 34.60 27.57
CA VAL A 92 5.06 34.55 28.76
C VAL A 92 3.88 33.61 28.53
N GLU A 93 3.76 32.63 29.41
CA GLU A 93 2.67 31.66 29.39
C GLU A 93 1.34 32.27 29.86
N HIS A 94 1.38 33.11 30.91
CA HIS A 94 0.21 33.76 31.51
C HIS A 94 0.29 35.27 31.45
N LEU A 95 -0.54 35.91 30.63
CA LEU A 95 -0.51 37.36 30.43
C LEU A 95 -1.18 38.15 31.56
N SER A 96 -1.93 37.49 32.45
CA SER A 96 -2.52 38.12 33.64
C SER A 96 -1.46 38.76 34.56
N MET A 97 -0.25 38.21 34.61
CA MET A 97 0.85 38.78 35.40
C MET A 97 1.20 40.22 35.01
N LEU A 98 0.94 40.62 33.76
CA LEU A 98 1.16 42.00 33.30
C LEU A 98 0.32 43.00 34.08
N GLN A 99 -0.84 42.57 34.62
CA GLN A 99 -1.75 43.46 35.34
C GLN A 99 -1.12 44.07 36.60
N ARG A 100 -0.15 43.37 37.21
CA ARG A 100 0.55 43.80 38.43
C ARG A 100 1.57 44.92 38.20
N LEU A 101 1.98 45.10 36.95
CA LEU A 101 2.89 46.17 36.56
C LEU A 101 2.18 47.52 36.48
N PHE A 102 0.85 47.53 36.46
CA PHE A 102 0.06 48.74 36.37
C PHE A 102 -0.15 49.38 37.74
N ILE A 103 0.37 50.60 37.88
CA ILE A 103 0.23 51.39 39.08
C ILE A 103 -0.56 52.64 38.73
N ARG A 104 -1.62 52.91 39.48
CA ARG A 104 -2.41 54.13 39.32
C ARG A 104 -1.58 55.28 39.91
N PRO A 105 -1.35 56.38 39.18
CA PRO A 105 -0.70 57.55 39.75
C PRO A 105 -1.55 58.13 40.89
N SER A 106 -0.89 58.61 41.93
CA SER A 106 -1.54 59.25 43.09
C SER A 106 -1.53 60.77 42.99
N ASN A 107 -0.51 61.34 42.34
CA ASN A 107 -0.38 62.77 42.01
C ASN A 107 0.69 63.01 40.93
N ASN A 108 0.87 64.26 40.51
CA ASN A 108 1.87 64.66 39.50
C ASN A 108 3.34 64.47 39.93
N ALA A 109 3.63 64.17 41.21
CA ALA A 109 5.01 63.85 41.62
C ALA A 109 5.46 62.46 41.17
N ASP A 110 4.52 61.56 40.82
CA ASP A 110 4.81 60.21 40.35
C ASP A 110 5.32 60.15 38.89
N LEU A 111 5.37 61.29 38.19
CA LEU A 111 5.72 61.35 36.76
C LEU A 111 7.13 60.82 36.45
N ALA A 112 8.08 60.96 37.38
CA ALA A 112 9.46 60.49 37.19
C ALA A 112 9.53 58.97 36.96
N ARG A 113 8.67 58.21 37.63
CA ARG A 113 8.62 56.74 37.53
C ARG A 113 8.40 56.25 36.10
N TYR A 114 7.50 56.91 35.38
CA TYR A 114 7.10 56.50 34.04
C TYR A 114 8.11 56.91 32.96
N ARG A 115 9.20 57.62 33.33
CA ARG A 115 10.33 57.91 32.43
C ARG A 115 11.34 56.78 32.34
N GLU A 116 11.27 55.82 33.25
CA GLU A 116 12.18 54.68 33.30
C GLU A 116 11.44 53.41 32.86
N ALA A 117 12.12 52.55 32.09
CA ALA A 117 11.56 51.25 31.72
C ALA A 117 11.55 50.31 32.94
N ILE A 118 10.51 49.47 33.05
CA ILE A 118 10.38 48.47 34.11
C ILE A 118 11.39 47.34 33.86
N SER A 119 12.13 46.95 34.90
CA SER A 119 13.10 45.85 34.81
C SER A 119 12.40 44.49 34.83
N GLY A 120 12.84 43.58 33.98
CA GLY A 120 12.27 42.24 33.87
C GLY A 120 12.57 41.32 35.06
N ALA A 121 13.43 41.72 36.00
CA ALA A 121 13.63 40.98 37.26
C ALA A 121 12.41 41.09 38.20
N ASP A 122 11.57 42.12 38.00
CA ASP A 122 10.35 42.37 38.79
C ASP A 122 9.15 41.56 38.28
N ILE A 123 9.35 40.77 37.24
CA ILE A 123 8.32 40.00 36.55
C ILE A 123 8.38 38.55 37.03
N SER A 124 7.60 38.21 38.06
CA SER A 124 7.49 36.83 38.56
C SER A 124 6.78 35.95 37.54
N THR A 125 7.41 34.86 37.10
CA THR A 125 6.89 33.96 36.05
C THR A 125 6.09 32.78 36.57
N ARG A 126 5.93 32.64 37.89
CA ARG A 126 5.22 31.50 38.50
C ARG A 126 4.12 32.00 39.40
N GLU A 127 2.89 32.01 38.89
CA GLU A 127 1.73 32.41 39.67
C GLU A 127 0.48 31.57 39.38
N PRO A 128 -0.40 31.40 40.37
CA PRO A 128 -1.67 30.73 40.19
C PRO A 128 -2.62 31.54 39.30
N VAL A 129 -3.36 30.83 38.46
CA VAL A 129 -4.40 31.38 37.58
C VAL A 129 -5.51 31.97 38.46
N GLU A 130 -5.89 33.23 38.22
CA GLU A 130 -7.05 33.81 38.89
C GLU A 130 -8.33 33.09 38.45
N PRO A 131 -9.24 32.75 39.39
CA PRO A 131 -10.51 32.14 39.04
C PRO A 131 -11.30 33.10 38.14
N HIS A 132 -11.85 32.57 37.06
CA HIS A 132 -12.63 33.31 36.08
C HIS A 132 -14.01 32.69 35.92
N ASP A 133 -14.96 33.48 35.44
CA ASP A 133 -16.32 33.02 35.16
C ASP A 133 -16.35 32.25 33.83
N ASP A 134 -16.53 30.93 33.91
CA ASP A 134 -16.65 30.02 32.76
C ASP A 134 -17.75 30.45 31.77
N ALA A 135 -18.87 31.00 32.25
CA ALA A 135 -19.94 31.47 31.37
C ALA A 135 -19.52 32.70 30.55
N VAL A 136 -18.70 33.58 31.12
CA VAL A 136 -18.11 34.72 30.38
C VAL A 136 -17.04 34.23 29.41
N VAL A 137 -16.20 33.26 29.80
CA VAL A 137 -15.19 32.65 28.94
C VAL A 137 -15.80 31.99 27.72
N LYS A 138 -16.82 31.13 27.89
CA LYS A 138 -17.52 30.46 26.78
C LYS A 138 -18.14 31.46 25.80
N ARG A 139 -18.77 32.53 26.32
CA ARG A 139 -19.29 33.64 25.50
C ARG A 139 -18.18 34.34 24.72
N LEU A 140 -17.07 34.66 25.39
CA LEU A 140 -15.91 35.32 24.79
C LEU A 140 -15.28 34.47 23.68
N LEU A 141 -15.05 33.19 23.92
CA LEU A 141 -14.50 32.26 22.92
C LEU A 141 -15.44 32.15 21.69
N ASN A 142 -16.74 31.99 21.92
CA ASN A 142 -17.72 31.89 20.84
C ASN A 142 -17.85 33.20 20.05
N SER A 143 -17.74 34.35 20.72
CA SER A 143 -17.71 35.68 20.08
C SER A 143 -16.45 35.86 19.22
N LEU A 144 -15.28 35.51 19.75
CA LEU A 144 -13.98 35.67 19.07
C LEU A 144 -13.78 34.79 17.85
N TYR A 145 -14.11 33.50 17.99
CA TYR A 145 -13.72 32.46 17.02
C TYR A 145 -14.91 31.72 16.40
N GLY A 146 -16.11 31.97 16.91
CA GLY A 146 -17.37 31.45 16.38
C GLY A 146 -18.05 32.42 15.41
N LYS A 147 -19.39 32.41 15.42
CA LYS A 147 -20.23 33.36 14.68
C LYS A 147 -20.85 34.33 15.68
N GLY A 148 -20.06 35.29 16.17
CA GLY A 148 -20.52 36.24 17.18
C GLY A 148 -20.26 37.70 16.83
N SER A 149 -20.88 38.58 17.62
CA SER A 149 -20.60 40.02 17.63
C SER A 149 -19.22 40.26 18.25
N SER A 150 -18.55 41.33 17.83
CA SER A 150 -17.33 41.83 18.49
C SER A 150 -17.60 42.52 19.84
N SER A 151 -18.86 42.59 20.30
CA SER A 151 -19.23 43.07 21.63
C SER A 151 -19.85 41.95 22.45
N ILE A 152 -19.45 41.85 23.72
CA ILE A 152 -19.93 40.86 24.68
C ILE A 152 -20.71 41.54 25.79
N ASP A 153 -21.88 41.00 26.12
CA ASP A 153 -22.70 41.48 27.23
C ASP A 153 -22.19 40.97 28.57
N VAL A 154 -21.86 41.89 29.46
CA VAL A 154 -21.41 41.64 30.83
C VAL A 154 -22.41 42.20 31.85
N ALA A 155 -22.50 41.55 33.02
CA ALA A 155 -23.42 41.97 34.08
C ALA A 155 -22.86 43.19 34.83
N ALA A 156 -21.55 43.21 35.06
CA ALA A 156 -20.80 44.32 35.59
C ALA A 156 -19.57 44.63 34.73
N ALA A 157 -19.10 45.88 34.80
CA ALA A 157 -17.99 46.36 33.97
C ALA A 157 -16.65 45.63 34.22
N ASP A 158 -16.49 44.98 35.37
CA ASP A 158 -15.26 44.28 35.73
C ASP A 158 -15.24 42.82 35.25
N ASP A 159 -16.38 42.26 34.82
CA ASP A 159 -16.53 40.82 34.59
C ASP A 159 -15.71 40.31 33.39
N LEU A 160 -15.34 41.18 32.45
CA LEU A 160 -14.61 40.77 31.24
C LEU A 160 -13.10 40.62 31.47
N ALA A 161 -12.51 41.36 32.42
CA ALA A 161 -11.06 41.51 32.49
C ALA A 161 -10.35 40.16 32.71
N THR A 162 -10.68 39.43 33.77
CA THR A 162 -10.02 38.15 34.08
C THR A 162 -10.25 37.09 32.99
N PRO A 163 -11.48 36.83 32.51
CA PRO A 163 -11.74 35.94 31.36
C PRO A 163 -10.95 36.32 30.09
N LEU A 164 -10.84 37.62 29.79
CA LEU A 164 -10.12 38.09 28.61
C LEU A 164 -8.62 37.79 28.70
N PHE A 165 -7.98 38.05 29.83
CA PHE A 165 -6.56 37.73 30.01
C PHE A 165 -6.30 36.22 29.97
N ALA A 166 -7.22 35.39 30.47
CA ALA A 166 -7.14 33.94 30.35
C ALA A 166 -7.18 33.50 28.86
N VAL A 167 -8.17 33.96 28.09
CA VAL A 167 -8.28 33.65 26.66
C VAL A 167 -7.10 34.19 25.86
N TRP A 168 -6.62 35.40 26.17
CA TRP A 168 -5.42 35.97 25.54
C TRP A 168 -4.18 35.11 25.81
N SER A 169 -4.06 34.54 27.01
CA SER A 169 -3.00 33.60 27.40
C SER A 169 -3.10 32.22 26.75
N GLN A 170 -4.18 31.91 26.03
CA GLN A 170 -4.33 30.66 25.26
C GLN A 170 -3.95 30.83 23.79
N GLN A 171 -4.16 32.03 23.22
CA GLN A 171 -3.81 32.33 21.83
C GLN A 171 -2.34 32.02 21.53
N TRP A 172 -1.96 31.55 20.34
CA TRP A 172 -0.53 31.36 20.01
C TRP A 172 0.18 32.71 19.77
N PRO A 173 1.53 32.76 19.77
CA PRO A 173 2.32 33.99 19.71
C PRO A 173 1.90 35.01 18.65
N ARG A 174 1.64 34.58 17.41
CA ARG A 174 1.24 35.49 16.32
C ARG A 174 -0.19 36.04 16.52
N LEU A 175 -1.11 35.25 17.04
CA LEU A 175 -2.48 35.70 17.32
C LEU A 175 -2.50 36.70 18.48
N ARG A 176 -1.77 36.42 19.57
CA ARG A 176 -1.62 37.32 20.74
C ARG A 176 -1.14 38.71 20.39
N ARG A 177 -0.07 38.77 19.59
CA ARG A 177 0.58 40.03 19.20
C ARG A 177 -0.31 40.91 18.32
N ASN A 178 -1.35 40.35 17.72
CA ASN A 178 -2.29 41.08 16.87
C ASN A 178 -3.66 41.29 17.53
N PHE A 179 -3.87 40.77 18.74
CA PHE A 179 -5.15 40.83 19.41
C PHE A 179 -5.49 42.25 19.85
N ARG A 180 -6.71 42.72 19.54
CA ARG A 180 -7.18 44.07 19.86
C ARG A 180 -8.40 43.98 20.74
N PHE A 181 -8.38 44.62 21.91
CA PHE A 181 -9.53 44.57 22.80
C PHE A 181 -9.68 45.87 23.59
N GLN A 182 -10.91 46.10 24.06
CA GLN A 182 -11.21 47.11 25.05
C GLN A 182 -12.26 46.56 26.03
N THR A 183 -11.96 46.55 27.33
CA THR A 183 -12.90 46.05 28.36
C THR A 183 -13.80 47.13 28.93
N ALA A 184 -13.77 48.35 28.38
CA ALA A 184 -14.67 49.42 28.77
C ALA A 184 -16.11 48.99 28.48
N ALA A 185 -16.92 48.84 29.53
CA ALA A 185 -18.30 48.39 29.39
C ALA A 185 -19.22 49.59 29.13
N VAL A 186 -19.97 49.52 28.03
CA VAL A 186 -20.81 50.63 27.54
C VAL A 186 -22.30 50.23 27.54
N ARG A 187 -23.20 51.15 27.90
CA ARG A 187 -24.66 50.88 27.97
C ARG A 187 -25.39 50.93 26.61
N THR A 188 -24.80 51.56 25.60
CA THR A 188 -25.37 51.67 24.25
C THR A 188 -24.26 51.54 23.21
N ASN A 189 -24.47 50.74 22.17
CA ASN A 189 -23.51 50.54 21.08
C ASN A 189 -23.41 51.79 20.20
N ALA A 190 -22.88 52.88 20.73
CA ALA A 190 -22.49 54.05 19.94
C ALA A 190 -21.06 53.82 19.44
N VAL A 191 -20.93 53.57 18.13
CA VAL A 191 -19.64 53.47 17.42
C VAL A 191 -18.90 54.78 17.64
N SER A 192 -17.87 54.75 18.47
CA SER A 192 -17.16 55.96 18.89
C SER A 192 -15.66 55.69 19.10
N SER A 193 -15.01 55.20 18.04
CA SER A 193 -13.61 55.49 17.71
C SER A 193 -13.32 55.02 16.28
N GLY A 194 -12.29 55.55 15.63
CA GLY A 194 -11.83 55.05 14.31
C GLY A 194 -11.17 53.66 14.37
N VAL A 195 -10.96 53.12 15.58
CA VAL A 195 -10.21 51.90 15.84
C VAL A 195 -11.14 50.71 15.96
N ARG A 196 -10.88 49.67 15.16
CA ARG A 196 -11.61 48.39 15.25
C ARG A 196 -10.96 47.49 16.29
N PHE A 197 -11.72 47.19 17.34
CA PHE A 197 -11.40 46.16 18.32
C PHE A 197 -11.99 44.81 17.93
N ASP A 198 -11.32 43.75 18.35
CA ASP A 198 -11.79 42.38 18.16
C ASP A 198 -12.87 42.04 19.18
N ILE A 199 -12.73 42.59 20.39
CA ILE A 199 -13.65 42.46 21.52
C ILE A 199 -13.85 43.79 22.23
N THR A 200 -15.11 44.12 22.48
CA THR A 200 -15.59 45.20 23.36
C THR A 200 -16.58 44.65 24.39
N ALA A 201 -16.86 45.42 25.44
CA ALA A 201 -17.85 45.07 26.45
C ALA A 201 -19.10 45.97 26.35
N SER A 202 -20.27 45.37 26.49
CA SER A 202 -21.56 46.06 26.64
C SER A 202 -22.21 45.68 27.96
N ILE A 203 -22.86 46.63 28.63
CA ILE A 203 -23.67 46.33 29.82
C ILE A 203 -25.06 45.92 29.35
N GLY A 204 -25.40 44.65 29.54
CA GLY A 204 -26.69 44.07 29.17
C GLY A 204 -27.35 43.35 30.34
N ASN A 205 -28.66 43.12 30.24
CA ASN A 205 -29.37 42.25 31.17
C ASN A 205 -28.99 40.79 30.89
N VAL A 206 -27.92 40.31 31.52
CA VAL A 206 -27.47 38.90 31.44
C VAL A 206 -28.56 37.92 31.95
N LEU A 207 -29.58 38.43 32.64
CA LEU A 207 -30.70 37.69 33.25
C LEU A 207 -31.72 37.10 32.25
N GLU A 208 -31.83 37.62 31.03
CA GLU A 208 -32.79 37.08 30.03
C GLU A 208 -32.22 35.92 29.20
N GLU A 209 -30.90 35.78 29.08
CA GLU A 209 -30.28 34.61 28.43
C GLU A 209 -30.00 33.46 29.41
N SER A 210 -29.83 33.75 30.70
CA SER A 210 -29.46 32.76 31.72
C SER A 210 -30.61 31.94 32.28
N THR A 211 -31.86 32.23 31.93
CA THR A 211 -33.04 31.46 32.40
C THR A 211 -33.59 30.43 31.40
N SER A 212 -33.02 30.32 30.18
CA SER A 212 -33.43 29.26 29.23
C SER A 212 -32.31 28.67 28.35
N VAL A 213 -31.04 29.07 28.51
CA VAL A 213 -29.94 28.47 27.74
C VAL A 213 -29.30 27.37 28.59
N THR A 214 -29.73 26.13 28.34
CA THR A 214 -28.90 24.95 28.59
C THR A 214 -27.48 25.22 28.08
N ASP A 215 -26.45 24.64 28.72
CA ASP A 215 -25.00 24.75 28.40
C ASP A 215 -24.65 24.24 26.97
N ASN A 216 -25.29 24.84 25.96
CA ASN A 216 -25.39 24.40 24.57
C ASN A 216 -24.34 25.12 23.71
N TYR A 217 -23.15 25.30 24.27
CA TYR A 217 -22.00 25.72 23.50
C TYR A 217 -21.49 24.56 22.64
N PRO A 218 -20.96 24.83 21.44
CA PRO A 218 -20.29 23.81 20.65
C PRO A 218 -19.13 23.17 21.44
N GLU A 219 -18.85 21.89 21.17
CA GLU A 219 -17.78 21.14 21.86
C GLU A 219 -16.42 21.83 21.82
N TRP A 220 -16.06 22.49 20.71
CA TRP A 220 -14.79 23.24 20.61
C TRP A 220 -14.70 24.40 21.61
N VAL A 221 -15.83 25.04 21.97
CA VAL A 221 -15.85 26.12 22.98
C VAL A 221 -15.64 25.52 24.36
N LYS A 222 -16.33 24.42 24.68
CA LYS A 222 -16.17 23.73 25.96
C LYS A 222 -14.75 23.25 26.17
N ALA A 223 -14.14 22.64 25.14
CA ALA A 223 -12.76 22.19 25.14
C ALA A 223 -11.77 23.34 25.37
N ALA A 224 -11.96 24.47 24.68
CA ALA A 224 -11.15 25.65 24.87
C ALA A 224 -11.34 26.29 26.25
N SER A 225 -12.54 26.22 26.84
CA SER A 225 -12.79 26.67 28.22
C SER A 225 -12.08 25.78 29.26
N LEU A 226 -12.20 24.46 29.12
CA LEU A 226 -11.55 23.49 30.01
C LEU A 226 -10.02 23.65 30.03
N ASP A 227 -9.39 23.89 28.88
CA ASP A 227 -7.94 24.15 28.80
C ASP A 227 -7.51 25.42 29.57
N LEU A 228 -8.41 26.38 29.78
CA LEU A 228 -8.12 27.56 30.59
C LEU A 228 -8.13 27.24 32.09
N GLU A 229 -8.99 26.32 32.53
CA GLU A 229 -9.01 25.80 33.90
C GLU A 229 -7.73 25.00 34.21
N ASP A 230 -7.25 24.22 33.24
CA ASP A 230 -6.01 23.42 33.35
C ASP A 230 -4.72 24.29 33.38
N GLY A 231 -4.83 25.61 33.13
CA GLY A 231 -3.70 26.54 33.31
C GLY A 231 -2.52 26.25 32.36
N THR A 232 -1.31 26.06 32.90
CA THR A 232 -0.11 25.68 32.13
C THR A 232 -0.10 24.21 31.71
N GLU A 233 -0.88 23.37 32.38
CA GLU A 233 -0.94 21.92 32.12
C GLU A 233 -1.91 21.58 30.96
N GLY A 234 -2.62 22.58 30.44
CA GLY A 234 -3.56 22.46 29.34
C GLY A 234 -2.91 21.96 28.05
N LYS A 235 -3.30 20.76 27.60
CA LYS A 235 -2.75 20.12 26.40
C LYS A 235 -3.19 20.79 25.10
N LEU A 236 -4.36 21.43 25.09
CA LEU A 236 -4.88 22.12 23.91
C LEU A 236 -4.06 23.38 23.62
N ARG A 237 -3.64 24.13 24.64
CA ARG A 237 -2.77 25.30 24.45
C ARG A 237 -1.46 24.94 23.76
N CYS A 238 -0.79 23.89 24.23
CA CYS A 238 0.44 23.39 23.61
C CYS A 238 0.22 23.03 22.14
N PHE A 239 -0.89 22.35 21.83
CA PHE A 239 -1.29 22.04 20.45
C PHE A 239 -1.52 23.31 19.61
N LEU A 240 -2.27 24.28 20.12
CA LEU A 240 -2.55 25.54 19.43
C LEU A 240 -1.28 26.34 19.15
N TRP A 241 -0.30 26.31 20.04
CA TRP A 241 0.97 26.99 19.83
C TRP A 241 1.85 26.31 18.80
N GLN A 242 1.91 24.97 18.84
CA GLN A 242 2.68 24.19 17.88
C GLN A 242 2.16 24.42 16.44
N TYR A 243 0.84 24.36 16.26
CA TYR A 243 0.23 24.38 14.92
C TYR A 243 -0.38 25.72 14.50
N GLY A 244 -0.43 26.71 15.38
CA GLY A 244 -0.94 28.05 15.08
C GLY A 244 0.08 28.97 14.40
N ASN A 245 1.37 28.61 14.37
CA ASN A 245 2.43 29.51 13.94
C ASN A 245 2.39 29.83 12.43
N ASP A 246 2.11 28.83 11.60
CA ASP A 246 2.13 28.89 10.14
C ASP A 246 0.73 28.95 9.50
N VAL A 247 -0.31 29.24 10.30
CA VAL A 247 -1.66 29.45 9.76
C VAL A 247 -1.80 30.81 9.07
N LYS A 248 -2.45 30.85 7.91
CA LYS A 248 -2.69 32.08 7.15
C LYS A 248 -3.83 32.89 7.78
N ARG A 249 -4.90 32.24 8.25
CA ARG A 249 -6.12 32.89 8.78
C ARG A 249 -6.19 33.00 10.30
N GLN A 250 -5.21 33.65 10.94
CA GLN A 250 -5.07 33.83 12.41
C GLN A 250 -6.31 33.47 13.26
N LYS A 251 -7.24 34.40 13.53
CA LYS A 251 -8.45 34.10 14.34
C LYS A 251 -9.33 33.02 13.74
N GLY A 252 -9.52 33.03 12.42
CA GLY A 252 -10.35 32.05 11.71
C GLY A 252 -9.81 30.61 11.78
N SER A 253 -8.54 30.43 12.13
CA SER A 253 -7.89 29.13 12.31
C SER A 253 -8.04 28.58 13.73
N PHE A 254 -8.42 29.39 14.73
CA PHE A 254 -8.53 28.93 16.11
C PHE A 254 -9.54 27.79 16.23
N LYS A 255 -10.79 28.01 15.79
CA LYS A 255 -11.85 26.99 15.85
C LYS A 255 -11.45 25.70 15.10
N PRO A 256 -11.00 25.73 13.83
CA PRO A 256 -10.54 24.53 13.14
C PRO A 256 -9.43 23.77 13.86
N LEU A 257 -8.47 24.46 14.50
CA LEU A 257 -7.40 23.80 15.26
C LEU A 257 -7.95 23.10 16.51
N VAL A 258 -8.87 23.72 17.24
CA VAL A 258 -9.52 23.07 18.41
C VAL A 258 -10.36 21.87 17.96
N GLU A 259 -11.10 22.00 16.84
CA GLU A 259 -11.84 20.88 16.26
C GLU A 259 -10.90 19.72 15.90
N LEU A 260 -9.74 19.99 15.30
CA LEU A 260 -8.73 18.97 14.99
C LEU A 260 -8.11 18.33 16.23
N TRP A 261 -7.83 19.12 17.27
CA TRP A 261 -7.34 18.61 18.54
C TRP A 261 -8.36 17.68 19.19
N LEU A 262 -9.64 18.06 19.22
CA LEU A 262 -10.70 17.19 19.73
C LEU A 262 -10.76 15.86 18.98
N LEU A 263 -10.64 15.89 17.65
CA LEU A 263 -10.55 14.66 16.86
C LEU A 263 -9.32 13.83 17.27
N SER A 264 -8.17 14.43 17.54
CA SER A 264 -6.97 13.69 17.99
C SER A 264 -7.12 13.03 19.38
N MET A 265 -8.06 13.47 20.22
CA MET A 265 -8.25 12.96 21.58
C MET A 265 -9.27 11.81 21.68
N HIS A 266 -10.11 11.59 20.67
CA HIS A 266 -11.13 10.54 20.71
C HIS A 266 -10.62 9.23 20.09
N GLU A 267 -10.73 8.11 20.81
CA GLU A 267 -10.34 6.74 20.38
C GLU A 267 -11.23 6.14 19.26
N LEU A 268 -12.14 6.92 18.68
CA LEU A 268 -13.06 6.42 17.66
C LEU A 268 -12.47 6.66 16.28
N SER A 269 -12.54 5.62 15.43
CA SER A 269 -12.09 5.64 14.04
C SER A 269 -12.70 6.83 13.29
N LEU A 270 -11.94 7.92 13.30
CA LEU A 270 -12.21 9.10 12.53
C LEU A 270 -11.96 8.71 11.09
N LYS A 271 -13.02 8.25 10.42
CA LYS A 271 -13.03 8.04 8.97
C LYS A 271 -12.34 9.26 8.38
N GLY A 272 -11.12 9.10 7.90
CA GLY A 272 -10.21 10.20 7.59
C GLY A 272 -10.77 11.13 6.52
N ALA A 273 -11.85 10.74 5.84
CA ALA A 273 -12.75 11.62 5.10
C ALA A 273 -13.21 12.88 5.86
N LYS A 274 -13.64 12.75 7.13
CA LYS A 274 -14.04 13.90 7.94
C LYS A 274 -12.85 14.81 8.23
N LEU A 275 -11.68 14.22 8.46
CA LEU A 275 -10.44 14.93 8.73
C LEU A 275 -9.94 15.67 7.47
N GLY A 276 -9.83 14.97 6.35
CA GLY A 276 -9.44 15.52 5.05
C GLY A 276 -10.37 16.65 4.59
N SER A 277 -11.69 16.51 4.75
CA SER A 277 -12.65 17.57 4.43
C SER A 277 -12.52 18.80 5.35
N LEU A 278 -12.27 18.61 6.66
CA LEU A 278 -12.01 19.71 7.59
C LEU A 278 -10.73 20.46 7.22
N ILE A 279 -9.65 19.75 6.88
CA ILE A 279 -8.38 20.33 6.44
C ILE A 279 -8.57 21.09 5.12
N LYS A 280 -9.17 20.46 4.09
CA LYS A 280 -9.39 21.09 2.77
C LYS A 280 -10.20 22.37 2.88
N ARG A 281 -11.23 22.40 3.74
CA ARG A 281 -12.07 23.58 3.97
C ARG A 281 -11.35 24.68 4.74
N SER A 282 -10.59 24.32 5.77
CA SER A 282 -10.06 25.28 6.75
C SER A 282 -8.66 25.79 6.39
N PHE A 283 -7.87 24.95 5.72
CA PHE A 283 -6.48 25.17 5.31
C PHE A 283 -6.29 24.73 3.85
N PRO A 284 -6.86 25.45 2.87
CA PRO A 284 -6.94 24.99 1.48
C PRO A 284 -5.59 25.01 0.73
N SER A 285 -4.61 25.77 1.19
CA SER A 285 -3.28 25.90 0.57
C SER A 285 -2.29 24.96 1.22
N THR A 286 -1.39 24.30 0.47
CA THR A 286 -0.34 23.40 1.03
C THR A 286 0.49 24.05 2.14
N GLU A 287 0.87 25.32 1.97
CA GLU A 287 1.64 26.09 2.96
C GLU A 287 0.85 26.54 4.20
N ASP A 288 -0.49 26.47 4.18
CA ASP A 288 -1.33 26.88 5.31
C ASP A 288 -1.45 25.72 6.31
N ALA A 289 -1.03 25.96 7.56
CA ALA A 289 -0.92 24.94 8.60
C ALA A 289 -0.02 23.75 8.16
N LEU A 290 1.12 24.05 7.55
CA LEU A 290 2.04 23.06 6.98
C LEU A 290 2.53 22.06 8.03
N ALA A 291 2.97 22.53 9.20
CA ALA A 291 3.45 21.67 10.28
C ALA A 291 2.38 20.65 10.72
N LEU A 292 1.14 21.11 10.86
CA LEU A 292 -0.01 20.26 11.20
C LEU A 292 -0.27 19.20 10.13
N LYS A 293 -0.26 19.60 8.86
CA LYS A 293 -0.50 18.69 7.75
C LYS A 293 0.61 17.66 7.61
N LEU A 294 1.86 18.04 7.84
CA LEU A 294 3.00 17.12 7.84
C LEU A 294 2.87 16.09 8.97
N ASP A 295 2.56 16.52 10.19
CA ASP A 295 2.41 15.58 11.32
C ASP A 295 1.19 14.65 11.15
N LEU A 296 0.13 15.11 10.48
CA LEU A 296 -1.02 14.30 10.13
C LEU A 296 -0.72 13.27 9.02
N ILE A 297 -0.17 13.71 7.88
CA ILE A 297 0.07 12.82 6.73
C ILE A 297 1.21 11.82 6.99
N ASN A 298 2.09 12.11 7.95
CA ASN A 298 3.16 11.20 8.40
C ASN A 298 2.76 10.32 9.60
N GLY A 299 1.50 10.38 10.04
CA GLY A 299 0.99 9.53 11.11
C GLY A 299 1.59 9.83 12.49
N MET A 300 2.02 11.06 12.75
CA MET A 300 2.57 11.49 14.05
C MET A 300 1.48 11.94 15.03
N LEU A 301 0.40 12.54 14.52
CA LEU A 301 -0.65 13.10 15.35
C LEU A 301 -1.89 12.20 15.46
N ILE A 302 -2.39 11.66 14.34
CA ILE A 302 -3.54 10.73 14.31
C ILE A 302 -3.18 9.55 13.40
N PRO A 303 -2.42 8.54 13.90
CA PRO A 303 -1.90 7.45 13.07
C PRO A 303 -2.98 6.72 12.27
N ASP A 304 -4.12 6.42 12.89
CA ASP A 304 -5.20 5.65 12.27
C ASP A 304 -5.89 6.39 11.11
N ALA A 305 -5.77 7.73 11.03
CA ALA A 305 -6.32 8.52 9.93
C ALA A 305 -5.33 8.67 8.77
N GLN A 306 -4.07 8.24 8.95
CA GLN A 306 -3.02 8.40 7.95
C GLN A 306 -3.36 7.72 6.61
N PRO A 307 -3.88 6.47 6.54
CA PRO A 307 -4.19 5.83 5.27
C PRO A 307 -5.16 6.64 4.42
N ASP A 308 -6.24 7.13 5.03
CA ASP A 308 -7.24 7.97 4.34
C ASP A 308 -6.63 9.31 3.88
N LEU A 309 -5.75 9.93 4.67
CA LEU A 309 -5.05 11.17 4.27
C LEU A 309 -4.09 10.94 3.11
N VAL A 310 -3.36 9.82 3.11
CA VAL A 310 -2.51 9.42 1.97
C VAL A 310 -3.36 9.12 0.75
N GLN A 311 -4.56 8.55 0.92
CA GLN A 311 -5.51 8.35 -0.17
C GLN A 311 -5.95 9.70 -0.78
N PHE A 312 -6.31 10.68 0.07
CA PHE A 312 -6.60 12.04 -0.42
C PHE A 312 -5.41 12.67 -1.14
N TRP A 313 -4.19 12.41 -0.67
CA TRP A 313 -2.97 12.88 -1.33
C TRP A 313 -2.76 12.17 -2.69
N LEU A 314 -3.04 10.88 -2.81
CA LEU A 314 -2.99 10.19 -4.12
C LEU A 314 -4.05 10.76 -5.08
N GLN A 315 -5.23 11.14 -4.58
CA GLN A 315 -6.35 11.58 -5.40
C GLN A 315 -6.44 13.11 -5.59
N GLN A 316 -5.44 13.88 -5.14
CA GLN A 316 -5.55 15.34 -5.15
C GLN A 316 -5.50 15.94 -6.56
N ASP A 317 -6.27 17.01 -6.76
CA ASP A 317 -6.36 17.79 -8.00
C ASP A 317 -5.05 18.56 -8.30
N ASP A 318 -4.96 19.22 -9.46
CA ASP A 318 -3.79 20.03 -9.88
C ASP A 318 -3.33 21.07 -8.84
N ILE A 319 -4.23 21.52 -7.95
CA ILE A 319 -3.91 22.41 -6.84
C ILE A 319 -3.84 21.58 -5.55
N PRO A 320 -2.63 21.18 -5.10
CA PRO A 320 -2.50 20.37 -3.90
C PRO A 320 -2.89 21.17 -2.65
N PHE A 321 -3.51 20.49 -1.69
CA PHE A 321 -3.76 21.04 -0.35
C PHE A 321 -2.99 20.30 0.75
N LEU A 322 -2.55 19.06 0.47
CA LEU A 322 -1.71 18.26 1.35
C LEU A 322 -0.26 18.31 0.86
N PRO A 323 0.73 18.41 1.77
CA PRO A 323 2.13 18.24 1.40
C PRO A 323 2.42 16.78 1.07
N ASN A 324 3.56 16.52 0.45
CA ASN A 324 4.03 15.16 0.23
C ASN A 324 4.31 14.46 1.56
N PRO A 325 3.85 13.20 1.76
CA PRO A 325 4.28 12.41 2.89
C PRO A 325 5.77 12.09 2.79
N SER A 326 6.41 11.93 3.95
CA SER A 326 7.79 11.47 4.05
C SER A 326 7.87 9.95 3.93
N LEU A 327 9.03 9.44 3.52
CA LEU A 327 9.28 7.99 3.45
C LEU A 327 9.12 7.33 4.83
N ASP A 328 9.65 7.95 5.89
CA ASP A 328 9.46 7.49 7.28
C ASP A 328 7.99 7.47 7.69
N GLY A 329 7.20 8.41 7.18
CA GLY A 329 5.74 8.45 7.34
C GLY A 329 5.07 7.23 6.72
N ILE A 330 5.45 6.86 5.49
CA ILE A 330 4.95 5.65 4.82
C ILE A 330 5.37 4.38 5.58
N GLU A 331 6.60 4.31 6.08
CA GLU A 331 7.06 3.18 6.89
C GLU A 331 6.30 3.07 8.22
N ARG A 332 5.97 4.21 8.85
CA ARG A 332 5.15 4.25 10.06
C ARG A 332 3.73 3.76 9.79
N MET A 333 3.15 4.12 8.65
CA MET A 333 1.82 3.67 8.22
C MET A 333 1.73 2.15 8.19
N MET A 334 2.82 1.45 7.85
CA MET A 334 2.85 -0.02 7.82
C MET A 334 2.70 -0.69 9.17
N LYS A 335 2.86 0.04 10.29
CA LYS A 335 2.59 -0.48 11.64
C LYS A 335 1.10 -0.73 11.87
N LEU A 336 0.23 -0.19 11.02
CA LEU A 336 -1.22 -0.40 11.04
C LEU A 336 -1.64 -1.76 10.44
N TRP A 337 -0.72 -2.50 9.79
CA TRP A 337 -0.96 -3.86 9.34
C TRP A 337 -0.91 -4.85 10.53
N PRO A 338 -1.84 -5.82 10.65
CA PRO A 338 -2.86 -6.22 9.66
C PRO A 338 -4.22 -5.54 9.83
N THR A 339 -4.43 -4.75 10.90
CA THR A 339 -5.71 -4.14 11.26
C THR A 339 -6.32 -3.33 10.11
N PHE A 340 -5.49 -2.57 9.39
CA PHE A 340 -5.89 -1.73 8.27
C PHE A 340 -5.51 -2.31 6.90
N SER A 341 -5.29 -3.63 6.80
CA SER A 341 -4.80 -4.31 5.59
C SER A 341 -5.56 -3.97 4.33
N ARG A 342 -6.90 -3.96 4.38
CA ARG A 342 -7.75 -3.62 3.24
C ARG A 342 -7.44 -2.21 2.67
N GLN A 343 -7.37 -1.20 3.53
CA GLN A 343 -7.11 0.17 3.10
C GLN A 343 -5.68 0.33 2.56
N LEU A 344 -4.71 -0.37 3.17
CA LEU A 344 -3.34 -0.35 2.68
C LEU A 344 -3.20 -1.03 1.31
N LEU A 345 -3.97 -2.08 1.05
CA LEU A 345 -4.05 -2.71 -0.27
C LEU A 345 -4.72 -1.78 -1.30
N GLU A 346 -5.82 -1.11 -0.94
CA GLU A 346 -6.47 -0.09 -1.77
C GLU A 346 -5.48 1.06 -2.12
N LEU A 347 -4.66 1.51 -1.16
CA LEU A 347 -3.61 2.50 -1.41
C LEU A 347 -2.52 2.00 -2.36
N ALA A 348 -2.07 0.76 -2.21
CA ALA A 348 -1.07 0.17 -3.08
C ALA A 348 -1.60 -0.03 -4.50
N GLU A 349 -2.88 -0.36 -4.66
CA GLU A 349 -3.56 -0.41 -5.97
C GLU A 349 -3.55 0.97 -6.65
N ASP A 350 -4.01 2.01 -5.95
CA ASP A 350 -4.03 3.39 -6.46
C ASP A 350 -2.62 3.94 -6.77
N ALA A 351 -1.60 3.45 -6.05
CA ALA A 351 -0.20 3.83 -6.24
C ALA A 351 0.49 3.05 -7.37
N SER A 352 0.01 1.85 -7.72
CA SER A 352 0.68 0.95 -8.68
C SER A 352 0.75 1.51 -10.10
N ASP A 353 -0.17 2.41 -10.47
CA ASP A 353 -0.19 3.07 -11.78
C ASP A 353 0.67 4.35 -11.83
N LYS A 354 1.33 4.72 -10.74
CA LYS A 354 2.07 5.98 -10.59
C LYS A 354 3.57 5.74 -10.43
N ASN A 355 4.36 6.51 -11.18
CA ASN A 355 5.83 6.37 -11.21
C ASN A 355 6.56 7.28 -10.20
N GLY A 356 5.93 7.66 -9.09
CA GLY A 356 6.51 8.55 -8.09
C GLY A 356 7.30 7.83 -7.00
N VAL A 357 8.22 8.54 -6.34
CA VAL A 357 9.11 7.98 -5.30
C VAL A 357 8.31 7.48 -4.09
N ILE A 358 7.27 8.20 -3.71
CA ILE A 358 6.42 7.89 -2.55
C ILE A 358 5.49 6.73 -2.89
N GLU A 359 4.89 6.73 -4.07
CA GLU A 359 4.01 5.71 -4.59
C GLU A 359 4.71 4.36 -4.68
N ASN A 360 5.93 4.35 -5.22
CA ASN A 360 6.79 3.17 -5.24
C ASN A 360 7.09 2.66 -3.81
N LYS A 361 7.33 3.56 -2.86
CA LYS A 361 7.57 3.19 -1.46
C LYS A 361 6.31 2.59 -0.81
N ILE A 362 5.12 3.13 -1.09
CA ILE A 362 3.84 2.57 -0.60
C ILE A 362 3.70 1.12 -1.09
N VAL A 363 3.89 0.90 -2.39
CA VAL A 363 3.84 -0.42 -3.02
C VAL A 363 4.86 -1.37 -2.38
N GLU A 364 6.14 -0.99 -2.33
CA GLU A 364 7.22 -1.82 -1.75
C GLU A 364 6.89 -2.23 -0.30
N CYS A 365 6.42 -1.27 0.50
CA CYS A 365 6.06 -1.50 1.88
C CYS A 365 4.89 -2.50 2.03
N VAL A 366 3.87 -2.41 1.18
CA VAL A 366 2.73 -3.35 1.19
C VAL A 366 3.12 -4.72 0.64
N GLU A 367 3.88 -4.78 -0.46
CA GLU A 367 4.46 -6.01 -1.02
C GLU A 367 5.20 -6.81 0.06
N SER A 368 6.01 -6.13 0.89
CA SER A 368 6.77 -6.77 1.98
C SER A 368 5.92 -7.45 3.06
N LYS A 369 4.61 -7.14 3.15
CA LYS A 369 3.67 -7.73 4.11
C LYS A 369 2.90 -8.92 3.54
N ILE A 370 2.90 -9.10 2.22
CA ILE A 370 2.16 -10.16 1.54
C ILE A 370 3.06 -11.39 1.44
N LEU A 371 2.70 -12.45 2.19
CA LEU A 371 3.34 -13.75 2.02
C LEU A 371 2.87 -14.40 0.71
N ALA A 372 3.77 -15.13 0.04
CA ALA A 372 3.46 -15.83 -1.21
C ALA A 372 2.20 -16.71 -1.10
N THR A 373 2.04 -17.42 0.02
CA THR A 373 0.88 -18.29 0.29
C THR A 373 -0.46 -17.55 0.31
N ASN A 374 -0.46 -16.25 0.63
CA ASN A 374 -1.65 -15.42 0.76
C ASN A 374 -1.81 -14.45 -0.42
N PHE A 375 -0.89 -14.50 -1.40
CA PHE A 375 -0.83 -13.56 -2.51
C PHE A 375 -2.16 -13.46 -3.25
N TRP A 376 -2.71 -14.60 -3.70
CA TRP A 376 -3.96 -14.63 -4.45
C TRP A 376 -5.16 -14.15 -3.64
N ASP A 377 -5.26 -14.60 -2.39
CA ASP A 377 -6.40 -14.26 -1.52
C ASP A 377 -6.42 -12.75 -1.18
N LEU A 378 -5.25 -12.11 -1.04
CA LEU A 378 -5.15 -10.68 -0.72
C LEU A 378 -5.20 -9.77 -1.95
N THR A 379 -4.67 -10.21 -3.10
CA THR A 379 -4.52 -9.35 -4.29
C THR A 379 -5.64 -9.50 -5.32
N GLN A 380 -6.52 -10.48 -5.20
CA GLN A 380 -7.62 -10.70 -6.15
C GLN A 380 -8.45 -9.43 -6.47
N PRO A 381 -8.78 -8.55 -5.50
CA PRO A 381 -9.52 -7.32 -5.79
C PRO A 381 -8.69 -6.18 -6.42
N TYR A 382 -7.37 -6.35 -6.53
CA TYR A 382 -6.39 -5.28 -6.81
C TYR A 382 -5.51 -5.65 -8.03
N PRO A 383 -6.04 -5.53 -9.25
CA PRO A 383 -5.38 -6.03 -10.46
C PRO A 383 -4.07 -5.29 -10.80
N ASN A 384 -3.94 -4.00 -10.52
CA ASN A 384 -2.72 -3.26 -10.81
C ASN A 384 -1.58 -3.72 -9.90
N LEU A 385 -1.85 -3.82 -8.60
CA LEU A 385 -0.91 -4.37 -7.62
C LEU A 385 -0.53 -5.81 -7.96
N GLN A 386 -1.53 -6.65 -8.29
CA GLN A 386 -1.30 -8.04 -8.67
C GLN A 386 -0.38 -8.16 -9.89
N ASN A 387 -0.66 -7.42 -10.97
CA ASN A 387 0.16 -7.44 -12.17
C ASN A 387 1.58 -6.92 -11.89
N LEU A 388 1.72 -5.86 -11.09
CA LEU A 388 3.01 -5.30 -10.70
C LEU A 388 3.85 -6.32 -9.92
N MET A 389 3.26 -7.01 -8.94
CA MET A 389 3.91 -8.07 -8.17
C MET A 389 4.30 -9.26 -9.05
N LEU A 390 3.43 -9.72 -9.95
CA LEU A 390 3.73 -10.82 -10.87
C LEU A 390 4.86 -10.48 -11.86
N ASN A 391 4.94 -9.21 -12.31
CA ASN A 391 6.03 -8.76 -13.17
C ASN A 391 7.37 -8.75 -12.44
N LYS A 392 7.38 -8.44 -11.13
CA LYS A 392 8.59 -8.46 -10.29
C LYS A 392 8.98 -9.86 -9.84
N GLN A 393 8.00 -10.69 -9.48
CA GLN A 393 8.15 -12.05 -8.93
C GLN A 393 7.19 -13.01 -9.64
N PRO A 394 7.52 -13.47 -10.86
CA PRO A 394 6.65 -14.36 -11.63
C PRO A 394 6.37 -15.69 -10.92
N GLU A 395 7.23 -16.13 -9.98
CA GLU A 395 7.07 -17.40 -9.29
C GLU A 395 5.83 -17.45 -8.39
N LEU A 396 5.21 -16.30 -8.09
CA LEU A 396 3.91 -16.21 -7.40
C LEU A 396 2.77 -16.87 -8.19
N LEU A 397 2.91 -17.03 -9.51
CA LEU A 397 1.94 -17.76 -10.35
C LEU A 397 1.93 -19.26 -10.04
N LEU A 398 2.98 -19.80 -9.41
CA LEU A 398 3.07 -21.22 -9.03
C LEU A 398 2.32 -21.53 -7.72
N GLU A 399 1.84 -20.50 -7.01
CA GLU A 399 1.04 -20.67 -5.81
C GLU A 399 -0.37 -21.17 -6.15
N GLY A 400 -0.95 -22.04 -5.31
CA GLY A 400 -2.17 -22.78 -5.60
C GLY A 400 -3.41 -21.92 -5.91
N GLY A 401 -3.41 -20.64 -5.52
CA GLY A 401 -4.47 -19.69 -5.88
C GLY A 401 -4.58 -19.42 -7.38
N ALA A 402 -3.49 -19.52 -8.14
CA ALA A 402 -3.48 -19.33 -9.60
C ALA A 402 -4.42 -20.32 -10.32
N LEU A 403 -4.59 -21.54 -9.80
CA LEU A 403 -5.47 -22.53 -10.41
C LEU A 403 -6.96 -22.12 -10.36
N LYS A 404 -7.34 -21.18 -9.48
CA LYS A 404 -8.72 -20.71 -9.30
C LYS A 404 -9.12 -19.58 -10.25
N ILE A 405 -8.16 -18.92 -10.92
CA ILE A 405 -8.46 -17.79 -11.81
C ILE A 405 -8.96 -18.27 -13.18
N SER A 406 -9.47 -17.34 -13.98
CA SER A 406 -9.99 -17.66 -15.32
C SER A 406 -8.88 -18.12 -16.27
N THR A 407 -9.25 -18.94 -17.25
CA THR A 407 -8.30 -19.44 -18.25
C THR A 407 -7.70 -18.30 -19.07
N GLU A 408 -8.47 -17.26 -19.37
CA GLU A 408 -8.03 -16.05 -20.07
C GLU A 408 -6.94 -15.30 -19.30
N GLU A 409 -7.08 -15.16 -17.99
CA GLU A 409 -6.07 -14.52 -17.14
C GLU A 409 -4.81 -15.36 -17.03
N LEU A 410 -4.94 -16.69 -16.85
CA LEU A 410 -3.81 -17.61 -16.85
C LEU A 410 -3.00 -17.50 -18.14
N MET A 411 -3.66 -17.55 -19.30
CA MET A 411 -2.99 -17.47 -20.60
C MET A 411 -2.20 -16.16 -20.76
N ARG A 412 -2.71 -15.05 -20.23
CA ARG A 412 -2.01 -13.75 -20.24
C ARG A 412 -0.79 -13.73 -19.32
N MET A 413 -0.80 -14.49 -18.23
CA MET A 413 0.26 -14.51 -17.20
C MET A 413 1.33 -15.58 -17.44
N LEU A 414 1.01 -16.70 -18.11
CA LEU A 414 1.95 -17.79 -18.41
C LEU A 414 3.29 -17.34 -19.03
N PRO A 415 3.34 -16.36 -19.95
CA PRO A 415 4.60 -15.91 -20.55
C PRO A 415 5.59 -15.28 -19.55
N LEU A 416 5.13 -14.88 -18.36
CA LEU A 416 5.97 -14.30 -17.31
C LEU A 416 6.87 -15.36 -16.64
N LEU A 417 6.44 -16.62 -16.63
CA LEU A 417 7.16 -17.72 -15.97
C LEU A 417 8.36 -18.18 -16.80
N LYS A 418 9.49 -18.36 -16.10
CA LYS A 418 10.74 -18.91 -16.65
C LYS A 418 10.87 -20.40 -16.33
N THR A 419 11.56 -21.14 -17.20
CA THR A 419 11.67 -22.61 -17.19
C THR A 419 12.52 -23.23 -16.07
N GLN A 420 13.10 -22.43 -15.16
CA GLN A 420 14.10 -22.91 -14.19
C GLN A 420 13.54 -23.20 -12.78
N ASP A 421 12.27 -22.92 -12.49
CA ASP A 421 11.66 -23.19 -11.17
C ASP A 421 11.24 -24.68 -11.06
N SER A 422 11.66 -25.35 -9.99
CA SER A 422 11.36 -26.77 -9.75
C SER A 422 9.87 -27.05 -9.53
N ARG A 423 9.08 -26.06 -9.10
CA ARG A 423 7.62 -26.20 -8.89
C ARG A 423 6.82 -26.12 -10.19
N LEU A 424 7.45 -25.70 -11.29
CA LEU A 424 6.79 -25.53 -12.58
C LEU A 424 6.21 -26.84 -13.11
N GLU A 425 6.90 -27.97 -12.88
CA GLU A 425 6.43 -29.27 -13.34
C GLU A 425 5.08 -29.66 -12.71
N ASP A 426 4.96 -29.57 -11.39
CA ASP A 426 3.72 -29.87 -10.67
C ASP A 426 2.61 -28.84 -10.99
N PHE A 427 2.97 -27.59 -11.25
CA PHE A 427 2.03 -26.57 -11.70
C PHE A 427 1.47 -26.89 -13.10
N VAL A 428 2.32 -27.22 -14.08
CA VAL A 428 1.89 -27.63 -15.43
C VAL A 428 1.03 -28.89 -15.36
N PHE A 429 1.41 -29.87 -14.54
CA PHE A 429 0.59 -31.05 -14.29
C PHE A 429 -0.81 -30.69 -13.76
N SER A 430 -0.88 -29.77 -12.81
CA SER A 430 -2.15 -29.29 -12.26
C SER A 430 -3.02 -28.57 -13.30
N LEU A 431 -2.40 -27.82 -14.23
CA LEU A 431 -3.11 -27.18 -15.34
C LEU A 431 -3.65 -28.19 -16.36
N ILE A 432 -2.91 -29.25 -16.66
CA ILE A 432 -3.38 -30.34 -17.54
C ILE A 432 -4.60 -31.02 -16.90
N CYS A 433 -4.59 -31.20 -15.57
CA CYS A 433 -5.71 -31.77 -14.83
C CYS A 433 -6.94 -30.83 -14.69
N LYS A 434 -6.86 -29.55 -15.12
CA LYS A 434 -7.99 -28.59 -15.08
C LYS A 434 -9.03 -28.82 -16.20
N GLU A 435 -8.75 -29.70 -17.16
CA GLU A 435 -9.66 -30.10 -18.25
C GLU A 435 -10.14 -28.92 -19.14
N ASP A 436 -9.26 -27.95 -19.44
CA ASP A 436 -9.55 -26.84 -20.37
C ASP A 436 -8.62 -26.88 -21.60
N ASP A 437 -9.17 -27.27 -22.75
CA ASP A 437 -8.43 -27.42 -24.02
C ASP A 437 -7.78 -26.11 -24.51
N ARG A 438 -8.25 -24.94 -24.06
CA ARG A 438 -7.67 -23.65 -24.45
C ARG A 438 -6.26 -23.45 -23.89
N LEU A 439 -5.89 -24.19 -22.84
CA LEU A 439 -4.55 -24.16 -22.25
C LEU A 439 -3.52 -24.99 -23.03
N ILE A 440 -3.95 -25.88 -23.93
CA ILE A 440 -3.07 -26.81 -24.66
C ILE A 440 -1.98 -26.06 -25.43
N SER A 441 -2.37 -25.23 -26.39
CA SER A 441 -1.41 -24.51 -27.23
C SER A 441 -0.52 -23.54 -26.42
N PRO A 442 -1.04 -22.71 -25.51
CA PRO A 442 -0.20 -21.84 -24.67
C PRO A 442 0.86 -22.59 -23.85
N ILE A 443 0.51 -23.73 -23.25
CA ILE A 443 1.43 -24.51 -22.42
C ILE A 443 2.50 -25.20 -23.28
N PHE A 444 2.14 -25.78 -24.43
CA PHE A 444 3.11 -26.36 -25.35
C PHE A 444 4.06 -25.32 -25.95
N ASN A 445 3.55 -24.12 -26.27
CA ASN A 445 4.37 -23.03 -26.79
C ASN A 445 5.38 -22.51 -25.77
N GLN A 446 4.97 -22.37 -24.50
CA GLN A 446 5.82 -21.80 -23.46
C GLN A 446 6.75 -22.84 -22.83
N PHE A 447 6.27 -24.07 -22.63
CA PHE A 447 6.96 -25.12 -21.86
C PHE A 447 6.98 -26.48 -22.57
N PRO A 448 7.46 -26.60 -23.82
CA PRO A 448 7.27 -27.79 -24.65
C PRO A 448 7.77 -29.09 -23.99
N ALA A 449 9.01 -29.08 -23.45
CA ALA A 449 9.60 -30.26 -22.82
C ALA A 449 8.90 -30.68 -21.51
N ILE A 450 8.47 -29.70 -20.71
CA ILE A 450 7.75 -29.95 -19.45
C ILE A 450 6.35 -30.46 -19.77
N ALA A 451 5.63 -29.81 -20.69
CA ALA A 451 4.32 -30.20 -21.16
C ALA A 451 4.31 -31.66 -21.63
N ALA A 452 5.28 -32.05 -22.47
CA ALA A 452 5.40 -33.42 -22.96
C ALA A 452 5.54 -34.46 -21.83
N ARG A 453 6.40 -34.20 -20.83
CA ARG A 453 6.54 -35.08 -19.66
C ARG A 453 5.26 -35.15 -18.83
N GLN A 454 4.64 -34.01 -18.55
CA GLN A 454 3.46 -33.96 -17.68
C GLN A 454 2.22 -34.57 -18.36
N VAL A 455 2.09 -34.49 -19.70
CA VAL A 455 1.02 -35.20 -20.43
C VAL A 455 1.17 -36.71 -20.31
N VAL A 456 2.39 -37.25 -20.43
CA VAL A 456 2.63 -38.68 -20.22
C VAL A 456 2.34 -39.09 -18.78
N ARG A 457 2.82 -38.31 -17.80
CA ARG A 457 2.52 -38.53 -16.38
C ARG A 457 1.00 -38.52 -16.11
N ALA A 458 0.28 -37.55 -16.64
CA ALA A 458 -1.16 -37.43 -16.48
C ALA A 458 -1.90 -38.63 -17.08
N ALA A 459 -1.49 -39.10 -18.27
CA ALA A 459 -2.07 -40.29 -18.90
C ALA A 459 -1.86 -41.57 -18.07
N SER A 460 -0.79 -41.63 -17.29
CA SER A 460 -0.49 -42.73 -16.37
C SER A 460 -1.29 -42.66 -15.06
N GLU A 461 -1.51 -41.45 -14.51
CA GLU A 461 -2.13 -41.26 -13.19
C GLU A 461 -3.66 -41.06 -13.23
N SER A 462 -4.21 -40.53 -14.32
CA SER A 462 -5.61 -40.08 -14.41
C SER A 462 -6.43 -40.87 -15.42
N ARG A 463 -7.57 -41.44 -14.97
CA ARG A 463 -8.54 -42.18 -15.80
C ARG A 463 -9.60 -41.28 -16.45
N THR A 464 -9.29 -40.00 -16.66
CA THR A 464 -10.25 -39.01 -17.19
C THR A 464 -10.27 -39.01 -18.71
N ALA A 465 -11.45 -38.81 -19.29
CA ALA A 465 -11.64 -38.74 -20.74
C ALA A 465 -10.96 -37.50 -21.39
N SER A 466 -10.54 -36.53 -20.58
CA SER A 466 -10.07 -35.20 -21.01
C SER A 466 -8.59 -35.12 -21.39
N ILE A 467 -7.78 -36.16 -21.14
CA ILE A 467 -6.34 -36.17 -21.54
C ILE A 467 -6.19 -36.44 -23.05
N LYS A 468 -7.25 -36.84 -23.74
CA LYS A 468 -7.21 -37.13 -25.17
C LYS A 468 -6.71 -35.94 -25.99
N ALA A 469 -7.24 -34.74 -25.77
CA ALA A 469 -6.82 -33.54 -26.51
C ALA A 469 -5.34 -33.19 -26.30
N TRP A 470 -4.84 -33.34 -25.06
CA TRP A 470 -3.44 -33.17 -24.71
C TRP A 470 -2.52 -34.19 -25.40
N ARG A 471 -2.95 -35.45 -25.49
CA ARG A 471 -2.20 -36.50 -26.21
C ARG A 471 -2.20 -36.26 -27.72
N ASP A 472 -3.35 -35.89 -28.26
CA ASP A 472 -3.51 -35.59 -29.69
C ASP A 472 -2.59 -34.41 -30.08
N GLU A 473 -2.40 -33.42 -29.20
CA GLU A 473 -1.41 -32.35 -29.40
C GLU A 473 0.03 -32.87 -29.27
N LEU A 474 0.35 -33.67 -28.24
CA LEU A 474 1.70 -34.22 -28.06
C LEU A 474 2.15 -35.05 -29.27
N VAL A 475 1.24 -35.79 -29.91
CA VAL A 475 1.52 -36.56 -31.14
C VAL A 475 1.85 -35.67 -32.34
N ARG A 476 1.40 -34.41 -32.36
CA ARG A 476 1.80 -33.44 -33.39
C ARG A 476 3.25 -32.96 -33.20
N HIS A 477 3.86 -33.25 -32.05
CA HIS A 477 5.23 -32.92 -31.68
C HIS A 477 6.10 -34.17 -31.47
N PRO A 478 6.34 -34.96 -32.55
CA PRO A 478 7.11 -36.20 -32.44
C PRO A 478 8.54 -35.98 -31.91
N GLU A 479 9.13 -34.80 -32.11
CA GLU A 479 10.43 -34.41 -31.57
C GLU A 479 10.47 -34.34 -30.04
N LEU A 480 9.33 -34.10 -29.39
CA LEU A 480 9.19 -34.10 -27.94
C LEU A 480 8.83 -35.48 -27.42
N LEU A 481 7.85 -36.13 -28.08
CA LEU A 481 7.34 -37.44 -27.68
C LEU A 481 8.38 -38.55 -27.84
N LEU A 482 9.03 -38.67 -29.01
CA LEU A 482 9.94 -39.78 -29.36
C LEU A 482 11.34 -39.64 -28.74
N THR A 483 11.40 -39.21 -27.49
CA THR A 483 12.63 -39.15 -26.71
C THR A 483 12.63 -40.25 -25.67
N ARG A 484 13.83 -40.69 -25.28
CA ARG A 484 14.00 -41.65 -24.18
C ARG A 484 13.39 -41.13 -22.87
N GLU A 485 13.43 -39.82 -22.65
CA GLU A 485 12.91 -39.16 -21.45
C GLU A 485 11.37 -39.16 -21.40
N VAL A 486 10.71 -38.80 -22.50
CA VAL A 486 9.24 -38.67 -22.53
C VAL A 486 8.59 -40.03 -22.79
N LEU A 487 8.85 -40.67 -23.94
CA LEU A 487 8.21 -41.96 -24.26
C LEU A 487 8.64 -43.05 -23.27
N GLY A 488 9.90 -43.03 -22.83
CA GLY A 488 10.44 -44.00 -21.87
C GLY A 488 9.78 -43.94 -20.49
N SER A 489 9.09 -42.84 -20.16
CA SER A 489 8.35 -42.66 -18.91
C SER A 489 6.92 -43.23 -18.93
N VAL A 490 6.44 -43.70 -20.09
CA VAL A 490 5.10 -44.28 -20.23
C VAL A 490 4.98 -45.53 -19.35
N SER A 491 3.94 -45.58 -18.51
CA SER A 491 3.75 -46.65 -17.53
C SER A 491 2.93 -47.85 -18.00
N LEU A 492 2.22 -47.77 -19.13
CA LEU A 492 1.31 -48.80 -19.65
C LEU A 492 1.63 -49.14 -21.12
N GLN A 493 1.65 -50.43 -21.47
CA GLN A 493 1.85 -50.85 -22.87
C GLN A 493 0.67 -50.49 -23.76
N SER A 494 -0.55 -50.43 -23.22
CA SER A 494 -1.73 -49.91 -23.94
C SER A 494 -1.53 -48.47 -24.43
N THR A 495 -0.89 -47.62 -23.64
CA THR A 495 -0.59 -46.23 -24.01
C THR A 495 0.49 -46.16 -25.10
N LEU A 496 1.50 -47.03 -25.05
CA LEU A 496 2.48 -47.15 -26.14
C LEU A 496 1.83 -47.58 -27.45
N TYR A 497 0.93 -48.56 -27.40
CA TYR A 497 0.15 -48.97 -28.56
C TYR A 497 -0.68 -47.82 -29.13
N GLU A 498 -1.34 -47.02 -28.29
CA GLU A 498 -2.09 -45.85 -28.73
C GLU A 498 -1.20 -44.81 -29.44
N TYR A 499 -0.05 -44.45 -28.87
CA TYR A 499 0.89 -43.53 -29.52
C TYR A 499 1.40 -44.09 -30.85
N LEU A 500 1.74 -45.38 -30.90
CA LEU A 500 2.19 -46.03 -32.12
C LEU A 500 1.13 -45.99 -33.23
N GLN A 501 -0.12 -46.27 -32.88
CA GLN A 501 -1.26 -46.23 -33.81
C GLN A 501 -1.51 -44.83 -34.36
N GLN A 502 -1.43 -43.80 -33.50
CA GLN A 502 -1.62 -42.41 -33.93
C GLN A 502 -0.46 -41.91 -34.81
N MET A 503 0.78 -42.25 -34.46
CA MET A 503 1.99 -41.80 -35.17
C MET A 503 2.23 -42.56 -36.47
N ARG A 504 1.77 -43.82 -36.55
CA ARG A 504 2.05 -44.82 -37.58
C ARG A 504 3.52 -45.21 -37.68
N LEU A 505 3.77 -46.52 -37.78
CA LEU A 505 5.12 -47.09 -37.91
C LEU A 505 5.92 -46.52 -39.09
N SER A 506 5.26 -46.28 -40.22
CA SER A 506 5.88 -45.77 -41.46
C SER A 506 6.19 -44.28 -41.44
N SER A 507 5.88 -43.57 -40.35
CA SER A 507 6.19 -42.14 -40.22
C SER A 507 7.71 -41.90 -40.18
N PRO A 508 8.24 -40.93 -40.97
CA PRO A 508 9.66 -40.60 -40.94
C PRO A 508 10.19 -40.27 -39.55
N ALA A 509 9.37 -39.66 -38.68
CA ALA A 509 9.77 -39.31 -37.33
C ALA A 509 9.98 -40.55 -36.45
N VAL A 510 9.08 -41.54 -36.55
CA VAL A 510 9.17 -42.82 -35.81
C VAL A 510 10.40 -43.61 -36.26
N LEU A 511 10.63 -43.68 -37.58
CA LEU A 511 11.79 -44.37 -38.15
C LEU A 511 13.11 -43.68 -37.75
N SER A 512 13.14 -42.35 -37.75
CA SER A 512 14.32 -41.58 -37.36
C SER A 512 14.64 -41.66 -35.88
N ALA A 513 13.62 -41.75 -35.01
CA ALA A 513 13.83 -41.95 -33.57
C ALA A 513 14.34 -43.36 -33.25
N GLY A 514 14.05 -44.33 -34.13
CA GLY A 514 14.44 -45.72 -33.99
C GLY A 514 13.77 -46.40 -32.79
N SER A 515 14.33 -47.52 -32.36
CA SER A 515 13.73 -48.34 -31.30
C SER A 515 14.08 -47.93 -29.86
N ASP A 516 15.07 -47.06 -29.62
CA ASP A 516 15.55 -46.79 -28.24
C ASP A 516 14.45 -46.21 -27.31
N PRO A 517 13.68 -45.17 -27.70
CA PRO A 517 12.61 -44.64 -26.85
C PRO A 517 11.54 -45.68 -26.52
N TRP A 518 11.15 -46.49 -27.51
CA TRP A 518 10.17 -47.57 -27.36
C TRP A 518 10.67 -48.67 -26.44
N MET A 519 11.94 -49.03 -26.57
CA MET A 519 12.56 -50.06 -25.73
C MET A 519 12.76 -49.61 -24.29
N ALA A 520 13.09 -48.33 -24.07
CA ALA A 520 13.14 -47.73 -22.74
C ALA A 520 11.77 -47.75 -22.06
N ALA A 521 10.69 -47.49 -22.82
CA ALA A 521 9.34 -47.58 -22.28
C ALA A 521 8.97 -49.04 -21.94
N MET A 522 9.23 -49.97 -22.86
CA MET A 522 8.94 -51.39 -22.68
C MET A 522 9.66 -52.02 -21.48
N SER A 523 10.81 -51.50 -21.01
CA SER A 523 11.51 -52.05 -19.83
C SER A 523 10.84 -51.75 -18.50
N HIS A 524 9.97 -50.73 -18.43
CA HIS A 524 9.33 -50.32 -17.18
C HIS A 524 7.80 -50.34 -17.24
N ALA A 525 7.20 -50.22 -18.43
CA ALA A 525 5.75 -50.24 -18.60
C ALA A 525 5.13 -51.57 -18.16
N VAL A 526 3.99 -51.47 -17.45
CA VAL A 526 3.15 -52.61 -17.08
C VAL A 526 2.55 -53.24 -18.34
N ASP A 527 2.65 -54.56 -18.42
CA ASP A 527 2.09 -55.37 -19.50
C ASP A 527 0.57 -55.56 -19.30
N ASP A 528 -0.20 -54.57 -19.74
CA ASP A 528 -1.66 -54.50 -19.67
C ASP A 528 -2.35 -54.78 -21.04
N LEU A 529 -1.56 -55.16 -22.04
CA LEU A 529 -2.01 -55.37 -23.41
C LEU A 529 -2.10 -56.87 -23.72
N TRP A 530 -3.14 -57.27 -24.45
CA TRP A 530 -3.40 -58.69 -24.77
C TRP A 530 -3.83 -58.87 -26.23
N GLY A 531 -3.73 -60.12 -26.70
CA GLY A 531 -4.20 -60.51 -28.03
C GLY A 531 -3.53 -59.75 -29.16
N GLU A 532 -4.31 -59.41 -30.17
CA GLU A 532 -3.84 -58.78 -31.41
C GLU A 532 -3.13 -57.44 -31.17
N LYS A 533 -3.61 -56.60 -30.25
CA LYS A 533 -2.96 -55.31 -29.94
C LYS A 533 -1.52 -55.48 -29.45
N LYS A 534 -1.28 -56.49 -28.62
CA LYS A 534 0.07 -56.84 -28.14
C LYS A 534 0.95 -57.30 -29.29
N ASP A 535 0.38 -58.06 -30.21
CA ASP A 535 1.10 -58.57 -31.37
C ASP A 535 1.47 -57.47 -32.35
N ILE A 536 0.57 -56.51 -32.57
CA ILE A 536 0.85 -55.30 -33.36
C ILE A 536 2.00 -54.50 -32.72
N LEU A 537 1.94 -54.24 -31.42
CA LEU A 537 2.99 -53.51 -30.70
C LEU A 537 4.35 -54.22 -30.79
N ASN A 538 4.39 -55.52 -30.52
CA ASN A 538 5.61 -56.31 -30.57
C ASN A 538 6.20 -56.38 -31.98
N CYS A 539 5.37 -56.62 -33.00
CA CYS A 539 5.85 -56.67 -34.40
C CYS A 539 6.38 -55.31 -34.85
N SER A 540 5.70 -54.22 -34.48
CA SER A 540 6.12 -52.86 -34.85
C SER A 540 7.45 -52.47 -34.20
N ILE A 541 7.62 -52.72 -32.90
CA ILE A 541 8.88 -52.42 -32.20
C ILE A 541 10.00 -53.33 -32.72
N LEU A 542 9.73 -54.59 -33.04
CA LEU A 542 10.70 -55.49 -33.66
C LEU A 542 11.14 -54.99 -35.04
N VAL A 543 10.21 -54.54 -35.87
CA VAL A 543 10.51 -53.94 -37.18
C VAL A 543 11.33 -52.67 -37.00
N LEU A 544 10.97 -51.79 -36.07
CA LEU A 544 11.77 -50.60 -35.75
C LEU A 544 13.18 -50.96 -35.30
N ALA A 545 13.31 -51.97 -34.44
CA ALA A 545 14.59 -52.46 -33.97
C ALA A 545 15.46 -52.99 -35.12
N LEU A 546 14.88 -53.74 -36.06
CA LEU A 546 15.58 -54.25 -37.24
C LEU A 546 15.91 -53.16 -38.26
N ALA A 547 15.08 -52.13 -38.37
CA ALA A 547 15.30 -50.98 -39.25
C ALA A 547 16.30 -49.97 -38.67
N SER A 548 16.45 -49.92 -37.34
CA SER A 548 17.36 -49.03 -36.61
C SER A 548 18.84 -49.40 -36.79
N ASP A 549 19.73 -48.45 -36.49
CA ASP A 549 21.17 -48.57 -36.70
C ASP A 549 21.92 -49.19 -35.49
N THR A 550 22.28 -48.41 -34.48
CA THR A 550 23.36 -48.72 -33.52
C THR A 550 22.89 -49.44 -32.26
N VAL A 551 21.62 -49.32 -31.87
CA VAL A 551 21.08 -49.87 -30.60
C VAL A 551 19.91 -50.84 -30.81
N GLY A 552 19.55 -51.13 -32.07
CA GLY A 552 18.40 -51.96 -32.43
C GLY A 552 18.45 -53.39 -31.86
N TRP A 553 19.64 -53.97 -31.71
CA TRP A 553 19.82 -55.35 -31.23
C TRP A 553 19.11 -55.65 -29.89
N LYS A 554 19.01 -54.69 -28.96
CA LYS A 554 18.30 -54.89 -27.67
C LYS A 554 16.81 -55.18 -27.87
N GLY A 555 16.20 -54.53 -28.87
CA GLY A 555 14.81 -54.78 -29.23
C GLY A 555 14.62 -56.12 -29.90
N VAL A 556 15.56 -56.49 -30.80
CA VAL A 556 15.55 -57.81 -31.45
C VAL A 556 15.71 -58.92 -30.43
N GLU A 557 16.68 -58.83 -29.53
CA GLU A 557 16.92 -59.81 -28.46
C GLU A 557 15.70 -60.01 -27.56
N ARG A 558 14.97 -58.92 -27.26
CA ARG A 558 13.77 -59.00 -26.43
C ARG A 558 12.57 -59.61 -27.15
N LEU A 559 12.37 -59.29 -28.44
CA LEU A 559 11.10 -59.53 -29.14
C LEU A 559 11.17 -60.67 -30.17
N PHE A 560 12.36 -61.02 -30.67
CA PHE A 560 12.53 -62.01 -31.72
C PHE A 560 11.85 -63.33 -31.39
N GLN A 561 12.17 -63.94 -30.24
CA GLN A 561 11.62 -65.23 -29.85
C GLN A 561 10.10 -65.19 -29.73
N VAL A 562 9.55 -64.12 -29.15
CA VAL A 562 8.10 -63.96 -28.92
C VAL A 562 7.36 -63.89 -30.25
N VAL A 563 7.84 -63.05 -31.18
CA VAL A 563 7.21 -62.89 -32.49
C VAL A 563 7.42 -64.13 -33.36
N HIS A 564 8.65 -64.64 -33.43
CA HIS A 564 9.00 -65.80 -34.26
C HIS A 564 8.23 -67.06 -33.86
N SER A 565 8.09 -67.33 -32.55
CA SER A 565 7.30 -68.47 -32.06
C SER A 565 5.83 -68.37 -32.49
N LYS A 566 5.26 -67.16 -32.50
CA LYS A 566 3.88 -66.94 -32.96
C LYS A 566 3.72 -67.13 -34.47
N ILE A 567 4.73 -66.75 -35.26
CA ILE A 567 4.75 -67.01 -36.71
C ILE A 567 4.75 -68.52 -36.98
N LEU A 568 5.60 -69.28 -36.28
CA LEU A 568 5.69 -70.74 -36.46
C LEU A 568 4.43 -71.48 -36.01
N ALA A 569 3.75 -70.98 -34.99
CA ALA A 569 2.50 -71.54 -34.50
C ALA A 569 1.26 -71.11 -35.34
N ASP A 570 1.45 -70.30 -36.39
CA ASP A 570 0.38 -69.67 -37.18
C ASP A 570 -0.63 -68.90 -36.31
N MET A 571 -0.12 -68.23 -35.26
CA MET A 571 -0.91 -67.48 -34.27
C MET A 571 -0.84 -65.95 -34.48
N LEU A 572 -0.19 -65.50 -35.55
CA LEU A 572 -0.04 -64.09 -35.89
C LEU A 572 -0.99 -63.74 -37.06
N HIS A 573 -2.00 -62.92 -36.78
CA HIS A 573 -3.07 -62.57 -37.72
C HIS A 573 -3.23 -61.05 -37.86
N GLY A 574 -4.04 -60.65 -38.84
CA GLY A 574 -4.45 -59.26 -39.05
C GLY A 574 -3.27 -58.31 -39.24
N GLU A 575 -3.39 -57.12 -38.63
CA GLU A 575 -2.44 -56.02 -38.81
C GLU A 575 -1.02 -56.40 -38.36
N ALA A 576 -0.87 -57.22 -37.32
CA ALA A 576 0.45 -57.67 -36.85
C ALA A 576 1.21 -58.46 -37.93
N ARG A 577 0.50 -59.30 -38.70
CA ARG A 577 1.07 -60.05 -39.81
C ARG A 577 1.39 -59.14 -41.00
N ASP A 578 0.49 -58.20 -41.29
CA ASP A 578 0.64 -57.27 -42.42
C ASP A 578 1.87 -56.37 -42.25
N ILE A 579 2.11 -55.88 -41.02
CA ILE A 579 3.32 -55.11 -40.67
C ILE A 579 4.59 -55.90 -40.99
N LEU A 580 4.66 -57.17 -40.59
CA LEU A 580 5.82 -57.99 -40.92
C LEU A 580 5.91 -58.25 -42.43
N ASP A 581 4.80 -58.55 -43.10
CA ASP A 581 4.84 -58.82 -44.54
C ASP A 581 5.34 -57.62 -45.34
N GLU A 582 4.95 -56.41 -44.96
CA GLU A 582 5.34 -55.15 -45.61
C GLU A 582 6.85 -54.89 -45.48
N TRP A 583 7.41 -55.03 -44.27
CA TRP A 583 8.77 -54.61 -43.95
C TRP A 583 9.84 -55.69 -44.15
N LEU A 584 9.47 -56.96 -44.07
CA LEU A 584 10.41 -58.07 -44.24
C LEU A 584 10.82 -58.23 -45.72
N PRO A 585 12.06 -58.68 -46.00
CA PRO A 585 12.59 -58.80 -47.35
C PRO A 585 11.68 -59.65 -48.24
N LYS A 586 11.38 -59.16 -49.45
CA LYS A 586 10.59 -59.91 -50.44
C LYS A 586 11.48 -60.96 -51.10
N LEU A 587 11.04 -62.21 -51.09
CA LEU A 587 11.72 -63.34 -51.71
C LEU A 587 11.05 -63.70 -53.05
N ASN A 588 11.60 -64.69 -53.74
CA ASN A 588 10.94 -65.29 -54.90
C ASN A 588 9.59 -65.93 -54.51
N TRP A 589 8.72 -66.13 -55.49
CA TRP A 589 7.34 -66.61 -55.26
C TRP A 589 7.25 -67.95 -54.51
N PHE A 590 8.26 -68.81 -54.61
CA PHE A 590 8.31 -70.10 -53.93
C PHE A 590 8.56 -70.00 -52.42
N SER A 591 9.20 -68.93 -51.95
CA SER A 591 9.59 -68.75 -50.54
C SER A 591 9.01 -67.50 -49.90
N ASN A 592 8.36 -66.61 -50.66
CA ASN A 592 7.84 -65.35 -50.15
C ASN A 592 6.71 -65.52 -49.11
N TRP A 593 6.02 -66.66 -49.13
CA TRP A 593 4.98 -67.02 -48.16
C TRP A 593 5.56 -67.34 -46.76
N ASP A 594 6.83 -67.73 -46.67
CA ASP A 594 7.49 -68.10 -45.40
C ASP A 594 7.95 -66.85 -44.64
N LEU A 595 7.03 -66.28 -43.88
CA LEU A 595 7.27 -65.12 -43.03
C LEU A 595 8.36 -65.38 -41.98
N GLY A 596 8.45 -66.62 -41.49
CA GLY A 596 9.45 -67.01 -40.51
C GLY A 596 10.86 -66.97 -41.08
N LEU A 597 11.06 -67.47 -42.30
CA LEU A 597 12.32 -67.38 -43.03
C LEU A 597 12.69 -65.93 -43.30
N ARG A 598 11.75 -65.13 -43.80
CA ARG A 598 11.98 -63.70 -44.10
C ARG A 598 12.38 -62.91 -42.86
N LEU A 599 11.77 -63.20 -41.70
CA LEU A 599 12.17 -62.59 -40.42
C LEU A 599 13.61 -62.96 -40.05
N ARG A 600 13.98 -64.24 -40.13
CA ARG A 600 15.35 -64.69 -39.83
C ARG A 600 16.39 -64.04 -40.75
N LEU A 601 16.09 -63.92 -42.04
CA LEU A 601 16.97 -63.26 -43.01
C LEU A 601 17.16 -61.78 -42.68
N MET A 602 16.10 -61.05 -42.33
CA MET A 602 16.21 -59.64 -41.92
C MET A 602 17.00 -59.46 -40.63
N VAL A 603 16.82 -60.35 -39.65
CA VAL A 603 17.60 -60.36 -38.40
C VAL A 603 19.09 -60.53 -38.72
N VAL A 604 19.44 -61.54 -39.51
CA VAL A 604 20.83 -61.80 -39.89
C VAL A 604 21.43 -60.60 -40.63
N ASP A 605 20.71 -60.05 -41.61
CA ASP A 605 21.15 -58.86 -42.35
C ASP A 605 21.39 -57.67 -41.42
N ALA A 606 20.48 -57.40 -40.48
CA ALA A 606 20.62 -56.30 -39.52
C ALA A 606 21.85 -56.45 -38.63
N TYR A 607 22.14 -57.66 -38.11
CA TYR A 607 23.34 -57.93 -37.31
C TYR A 607 24.64 -57.71 -38.11
N ILE A 608 24.65 -58.09 -39.40
CA ILE A 608 25.82 -57.91 -40.27
C ILE A 608 25.99 -56.42 -40.62
N ARG A 609 24.92 -55.79 -41.11
CA ARG A 609 24.88 -54.39 -41.57
C ARG A 609 25.31 -53.43 -40.46
N ASN A 610 24.79 -53.62 -39.25
CA ASN A 610 25.03 -52.72 -38.12
C ASN A 610 26.18 -53.17 -37.21
N ARG A 611 26.86 -54.29 -37.52
CA ARG A 611 27.95 -54.88 -36.71
C ARG A 611 27.57 -55.07 -35.24
N TRP A 612 26.37 -55.58 -34.99
CA TRP A 612 25.87 -55.79 -33.63
C TRP A 612 26.61 -56.92 -32.90
N PRO A 613 26.59 -56.94 -31.54
CA PRO A 613 27.31 -57.94 -30.75
C PRO A 613 26.87 -59.37 -31.06
N ILE A 614 27.84 -60.27 -31.25
CA ILE A 614 27.57 -61.68 -31.56
C ILE A 614 26.92 -62.39 -30.37
N GLU A 615 27.26 -61.97 -29.16
CA GLU A 615 26.69 -62.48 -27.91
C GLU A 615 25.17 -62.26 -27.87
N SER A 616 24.70 -61.10 -28.35
CA SER A 616 23.28 -60.81 -28.48
C SER A 616 22.61 -61.70 -29.53
N PHE A 617 23.28 -61.98 -30.65
CA PHE A 617 22.74 -62.92 -31.66
C PHE A 617 22.56 -64.33 -31.07
N ASN A 618 23.48 -64.78 -30.22
CA ASN A 618 23.36 -66.06 -29.54
C ASN A 618 22.28 -66.07 -28.44
N ALA A 619 21.95 -64.89 -27.89
CA ALA A 619 20.91 -64.72 -26.87
C ALA A 619 19.48 -64.66 -27.44
N LEU A 620 19.31 -64.50 -28.76
CA LEU A 620 17.99 -64.35 -29.40
C LEU A 620 17.01 -65.47 -29.07
N THR A 621 17.49 -66.69 -28.86
CA THR A 621 16.66 -67.85 -28.52
C THR A 621 17.46 -68.92 -27.78
N GLN A 622 16.78 -69.65 -26.90
CA GLN A 622 17.31 -70.89 -26.30
C GLN A 622 16.73 -72.14 -26.97
N ASP A 623 15.74 -71.99 -27.85
CA ASP A 623 15.12 -73.11 -28.55
C ASP A 623 16.06 -73.67 -29.62
N ARG A 624 16.35 -74.98 -29.52
CA ARG A 624 17.32 -75.65 -30.39
C ARG A 624 16.89 -75.65 -31.86
N SER A 625 15.59 -75.77 -32.12
CA SER A 625 15.04 -75.75 -33.48
C SER A 625 15.22 -74.37 -34.11
N THR A 626 14.87 -73.32 -33.37
CA THR A 626 15.02 -71.92 -33.79
C THR A 626 16.47 -71.52 -33.99
N ARG A 627 17.39 -71.98 -33.12
CA ARG A 627 18.84 -71.81 -33.32
C ARG A 627 19.34 -72.42 -34.63
N LEU A 628 18.90 -73.64 -34.95
CA LEU A 628 19.27 -74.30 -36.21
C LEU A 628 18.79 -73.48 -37.41
N MET A 629 17.52 -73.06 -37.40
CA MET A 629 16.91 -72.23 -38.44
C MET A 629 17.61 -70.87 -38.61
N LEU A 630 18.06 -70.23 -37.52
CA LEU A 630 18.87 -69.00 -37.56
C LEU A 630 20.27 -69.26 -38.14
N SER A 631 20.89 -70.39 -37.79
CA SER A 631 22.21 -70.78 -38.33
C SER A 631 22.16 -71.06 -39.83
N GLU A 632 21.07 -71.67 -40.30
CA GLU A 632 20.79 -71.90 -41.72
C GLU A 632 20.62 -70.57 -42.45
N ALA A 633 19.72 -69.70 -41.98
CA ALA A 633 19.52 -68.36 -42.54
C ALA A 633 20.83 -67.55 -42.57
N ALA A 634 21.66 -67.63 -41.52
CA ALA A 634 22.96 -66.97 -41.46
C ALA A 634 23.99 -67.54 -42.44
N SER A 635 23.88 -68.81 -42.84
CA SER A 635 24.75 -69.42 -43.85
C SER A 635 24.46 -68.90 -45.25
N ASP A 636 23.20 -68.52 -45.50
CA ASP A 636 22.69 -68.10 -46.80
C ASP A 636 22.90 -66.60 -47.07
N VAL A 637 23.18 -65.79 -46.03
CA VAL A 637 23.44 -64.35 -46.17
C VAL A 637 24.94 -64.06 -46.28
N PRO A 638 25.39 -63.27 -47.29
CA PRO A 638 26.78 -62.83 -47.40
C PRO A 638 27.27 -62.13 -46.13
N GLY A 639 28.36 -62.63 -45.54
CA GLY A 639 28.92 -62.11 -44.27
C GLY A 639 28.42 -62.84 -43.01
N GLY A 640 27.41 -63.71 -43.10
CA GLY A 640 26.80 -64.39 -41.94
C GLY A 640 27.52 -65.63 -41.43
N LYS A 641 28.64 -66.06 -42.05
CA LYS A 641 29.40 -67.27 -41.65
C LYS A 641 29.84 -67.27 -40.19
N VAL A 642 30.17 -66.11 -39.63
CA VAL A 642 30.57 -65.99 -38.22
C VAL A 642 29.36 -66.21 -37.32
N LEU A 643 28.22 -65.55 -37.61
CA LEU A 643 26.96 -65.72 -36.87
C LEU A 643 26.46 -67.17 -36.90
N SER A 644 26.52 -67.82 -38.07
CA SER A 644 26.12 -69.23 -38.24
C SER A 644 26.94 -70.18 -37.37
N ARG A 645 28.26 -69.95 -37.24
CA ARG A 645 29.14 -70.80 -36.40
C ARG A 645 28.89 -70.60 -34.91
N THR A 646 28.60 -69.36 -34.49
CA THR A 646 28.44 -69.03 -33.07
C THR A 646 27.15 -69.59 -32.47
N ILE A 647 26.08 -69.73 -33.26
CA ILE A 647 24.77 -70.22 -32.76
C ILE A 647 24.60 -71.75 -32.86
N LYS A 648 25.55 -72.46 -33.52
CA LYS A 648 25.58 -73.93 -33.64
C LYS A 648 26.08 -74.65 -32.38
N HIS A 649 26.63 -73.90 -31.43
CA HIS A 649 27.10 -74.34 -30.12
C HIS A 649 26.29 -73.63 -29.03
#